data_AF-A0A959KXB3-F1
#
_entry.id   AF-A0A959KXB3-F1
#
_cell.length_a   1.000
_cell.length_b   1.000
_cell.length_c   1.000
_cell.angle_alpha   90.00
_cell.angle_beta   90.00
_cell.angle_gamma   90.00
#
_symmetry.space_group_name_H-M   'P 1'
#
loop_
_entity.id
_entity.type
_entity.pdbx_description
1 polymer ?
#
loop_
_entity_poly.entity_id
_entity_poly.type
_entity_poly.pdbx_seq_one_letter_code
_entity_poly.pdbx_strand_id
1 'polypeptide(L)'
;MRENLEALLWEVKNLHHRYITCTDEYAIKLADHFDQYYIQLSSRARHLRDSIADHSRQYGEGFLEGGRSSLKLKSLFSDKAKKVLEAKESIAVGYDHLREVFAQKPYFDFTFSSAEGGQIDRISRELDRFEQVLLEWRGQINAVVQEEVQRLNRKNVHPALPFSDRVELLEAELAKLLERLNDTALYRQTVEDKMLTLPKRQKLLEGLIEQLESSRLNLRDFDRFYDWQKNWLQLGPLSQKVLAALIKVKPDHWEAAFNSWYYHNLLQREQSDHAPTAKLGLAQFTADYRQLRSLLPAKVQHYWYQSQQEALKSFRKDHRRAYQQLFGKDPAAVKALPLENVLSDHLPLITRTIPILCMSAPLAAATLPREETSFDYVVLLEADRIGTGEAAALASLGKQVILVSDNRPEDPQSLLYQLNRLDIPVWDLAPSESDPQPAHMATLLGPEHPDQLHLEVISGMYDEPLDTNEAEAQRVIQLLNQIRKTPQRTFPSVGILAFTLRQRNLIASYLLKIKQQNAPGNDMIRQLERNGLSVLLVDELYGRQFDVLIISLTFGPINAQGTITEEIRFLEEPPAAKALRSLLEHPSRQILLVTSLQEDLLRANQGFFRSSEPLLQLYRFLQYAEAIQGGETARSKAAWEALHPPIQIEARDSVFCRELKEAMLPYFPSSHFSEKALAAGVFLPLVFSPKEQEDQPVALLPDAFLAFTAATSFEWEQQKREELETAGYRLFPVWSVQWWKDPREEARRLASQLLKQEAG
;
A
#
# COMPACT_ATOMS: atom_id res chain seq x y z
N MET A 1 27.32 4.67 -36.23
CA MET A 1 28.50 4.67 -35.32
C MET A 1 29.35 3.42 -35.48
N ARG A 2 28.79 2.19 -35.35
CA ARG A 2 29.56 0.94 -35.53
C ARG A 2 30.20 0.79 -36.92
N GLU A 3 29.44 1.04 -37.99
CA GLU A 3 29.97 0.99 -39.38
C GLU A 3 31.12 1.99 -39.62
N ASN A 4 30.98 3.23 -39.12
CA ASN A 4 32.05 4.24 -39.21
C ASN A 4 33.30 3.83 -38.41
N LEU A 5 33.14 3.15 -37.27
CA LEU A 5 34.24 2.69 -36.45
C LEU A 5 35.01 1.54 -37.12
N GLU A 6 34.31 0.61 -37.77
CA GLU A 6 34.95 -0.48 -38.53
C GLU A 6 35.74 0.05 -39.73
N ALA A 7 35.17 1.00 -40.47
CA ALA A 7 35.86 1.67 -41.58
C ALA A 7 37.12 2.40 -41.10
N LEU A 8 37.04 3.18 -40.02
CA LEU A 8 38.20 3.87 -39.44
C LEU A 8 39.27 2.90 -38.94
N LEU A 9 38.87 1.82 -38.26
CA LEU A 9 39.82 0.80 -37.77
C LEU A 9 40.58 0.14 -38.93
N TRP A 10 39.89 -0.14 -40.04
CA TRP A 10 40.52 -0.69 -41.24
C TRP A 10 41.53 0.29 -41.85
N GLU A 11 41.17 1.58 -41.96
CA GLU A 11 42.03 2.62 -42.50
C GLU A 11 43.30 2.83 -41.65
N VAL A 12 43.15 2.89 -40.33
CA VAL A 12 44.29 3.04 -39.39
C VAL A 12 45.21 1.82 -39.48
N LYS A 13 44.66 0.61 -39.51
CA LYS A 13 45.46 -0.63 -39.63
C LYS A 13 46.25 -0.68 -40.94
N ASN A 14 45.61 -0.32 -42.05
CA ASN A 14 46.27 -0.29 -43.35
C ASN A 14 47.39 0.75 -43.41
N LEU A 15 47.14 1.96 -42.89
CA LEU A 15 48.17 2.99 -42.84
C LEU A 15 49.33 2.57 -41.93
N HIS A 16 49.04 2.02 -40.75
CA HIS A 16 50.06 1.47 -39.84
C HIS A 16 50.94 0.42 -40.52
N HIS A 17 50.34 -0.52 -41.24
CA HIS A 17 51.07 -1.53 -42.00
C HIS A 17 51.98 -0.90 -43.06
N ARG A 18 51.49 0.11 -43.79
CA ARG A 18 52.31 0.83 -44.79
C ARG A 18 53.47 1.60 -44.16
N TYR A 19 53.31 2.13 -42.95
CA TYR A 19 54.40 2.74 -42.18
C TYR A 19 55.47 1.70 -41.85
N ILE A 20 55.08 0.53 -41.31
CA ILE A 20 56.01 -0.59 -41.03
C ILE A 20 56.78 -1.00 -42.28
N THR A 21 56.06 -1.28 -43.37
CA THR A 21 56.69 -1.73 -44.63
C THR A 21 57.67 -0.68 -45.16
N CYS A 22 57.33 0.60 -45.07
CA CYS A 22 58.22 1.68 -45.51
C CYS A 22 59.49 1.78 -44.64
N THR A 23 59.37 1.70 -43.31
CA THR A 23 60.52 1.76 -42.40
C THR A 23 61.44 0.56 -42.56
N ASP A 24 60.87 -0.64 -42.73
CA ASP A 24 61.64 -1.88 -42.88
C ASP A 24 62.37 -1.90 -44.23
N GLU A 25 61.69 -1.56 -45.32
CA GLU A 25 62.31 -1.47 -46.64
C GLU A 25 63.40 -0.39 -46.69
N TYR A 26 63.19 0.74 -46.02
CA TYR A 26 64.22 1.78 -45.91
C TYR A 26 65.45 1.28 -45.14
N ALA A 27 65.25 0.58 -44.02
CA ALA A 27 66.34 0.00 -43.23
C ALA A 27 67.17 -1.00 -44.05
N ILE A 28 66.50 -1.91 -44.77
CA ILE A 28 67.14 -2.90 -45.65
C ILE A 28 67.95 -2.19 -46.75
N LYS A 29 67.34 -1.23 -47.45
CA LYS A 29 68.03 -0.52 -48.54
C LYS A 29 69.20 0.34 -48.07
N LEU A 30 69.11 0.88 -46.87
CA LEU A 30 70.20 1.64 -46.26
C LEU A 30 71.36 0.74 -45.83
N ALA A 31 71.06 -0.42 -45.24
CA ALA A 31 72.06 -1.43 -44.91
C ALA A 31 72.78 -1.92 -46.18
N ASP A 32 72.02 -2.28 -47.24
CA ASP A 32 72.56 -2.68 -48.54
C ASP A 32 73.51 -1.61 -49.11
N HIS A 33 73.13 -0.33 -49.03
CA HIS A 33 73.94 0.80 -49.49
C HIS A 33 75.27 0.91 -48.73
N PHE A 34 75.25 0.77 -47.41
CA PHE A 34 76.46 0.81 -46.59
C PHE A 34 77.36 -0.42 -46.81
N ASP A 35 76.78 -1.61 -46.97
CA ASP A 35 77.54 -2.82 -47.29
C ASP A 35 78.20 -2.74 -48.66
N GLN A 36 77.51 -2.19 -49.68
CA GLN A 36 78.10 -1.94 -50.99
C GLN A 36 79.27 -0.95 -50.91
N TYR A 37 79.13 0.11 -50.10
CA TYR A 37 80.20 1.07 -49.85
C TYR A 37 81.40 0.41 -49.16
N TYR A 38 81.18 -0.44 -48.16
CA TYR A 38 82.23 -1.25 -47.53
C TYR A 38 82.96 -2.14 -48.55
N ILE A 39 82.22 -2.89 -49.38
CA ILE A 39 82.80 -3.79 -50.40
C ILE A 39 83.67 -2.99 -51.38
N GLN A 40 83.19 -1.82 -51.79
CA GLN A 40 83.91 -0.93 -52.71
C GLN A 40 85.25 -0.45 -52.12
N LEU A 41 85.25 0.03 -50.87
CA LEU A 41 86.48 0.49 -50.20
C LEU A 41 87.43 -0.66 -49.86
N SER A 42 86.91 -1.76 -49.34
CA SER A 42 87.70 -2.93 -48.92
C SER A 42 88.38 -3.60 -50.12
N SER A 43 87.69 -3.75 -51.25
CA SER A 43 88.30 -4.29 -52.48
C SER A 43 89.45 -3.40 -52.99
N ARG A 44 89.26 -2.07 -52.98
CA ARG A 44 90.29 -1.11 -53.39
C ARG A 44 91.50 -1.10 -52.47
N ALA A 45 91.28 -1.11 -51.15
CA ALA A 45 92.36 -1.20 -50.16
C ALA A 45 93.15 -2.51 -50.30
N ARG A 46 92.45 -3.64 -50.49
CA ARG A 46 93.08 -4.95 -50.71
C ARG A 46 93.91 -5.00 -51.99
N HIS A 47 93.38 -4.51 -53.12
CA HIS A 47 94.13 -4.44 -54.37
C HIS A 47 95.40 -3.60 -54.25
N LEU A 48 95.36 -2.50 -53.49
CA LEU A 48 96.54 -1.70 -53.19
C LEU A 48 97.56 -2.46 -52.34
N ARG A 49 97.10 -3.18 -51.30
CA ARG A 49 97.98 -4.00 -50.47
C ARG A 49 98.63 -5.13 -51.27
N ASP A 50 97.86 -5.85 -52.07
CA ASP A 50 98.35 -6.94 -52.91
C ASP A 50 99.41 -6.40 -53.89
N SER A 51 99.13 -5.24 -54.51
CA SER A 51 100.09 -4.53 -55.37
C SER A 51 101.37 -4.15 -54.61
N ILE A 52 101.29 -3.62 -53.39
CA ILE A 52 102.47 -3.30 -52.57
C ILE A 52 103.27 -4.57 -52.24
N ALA A 53 102.59 -5.66 -51.87
CA ALA A 53 103.22 -6.93 -51.49
C ALA A 53 103.92 -7.60 -52.67
N ASP A 54 103.29 -7.64 -53.85
CA ASP A 54 103.85 -8.22 -55.07
C ASP A 54 105.10 -7.46 -55.53
N HIS A 55 105.04 -6.12 -55.55
CA HIS A 55 106.20 -5.30 -55.89
C HIS A 55 107.31 -5.38 -54.83
N SER A 56 106.98 -5.53 -53.54
CA SER A 56 107.96 -5.77 -52.47
C SER A 56 108.70 -7.10 -52.65
N ARG A 57 107.98 -8.19 -52.98
CA ARG A 57 108.60 -9.49 -53.33
C ARG A 57 109.48 -9.40 -54.56
N GLN A 58 109.06 -8.65 -55.57
CA GLN A 58 109.78 -8.51 -56.84
C GLN A 58 111.08 -7.71 -56.71
N TYR A 59 111.12 -6.68 -55.86
CA TYR A 59 112.23 -5.72 -55.81
C TYR A 59 113.04 -5.72 -54.50
N GLY A 60 112.59 -6.43 -53.46
CA GLY A 60 113.24 -6.55 -52.15
C GLY A 60 112.91 -5.40 -51.18
N GLU A 61 113.42 -5.47 -49.94
CA GLU A 61 113.11 -4.48 -48.86
C GLU A 61 113.40 -3.03 -49.24
N GLY A 62 114.40 -2.79 -50.11
CA GLY A 62 114.71 -1.47 -50.66
C GLY A 62 113.61 -0.85 -51.54
N PHE A 63 112.53 -1.58 -51.86
CA PHE A 63 111.33 -1.01 -52.47
C PHE A 63 110.51 -0.19 -51.47
N LEU A 64 110.46 -0.64 -50.21
CA LEU A 64 109.76 0.04 -49.13
C LEU A 64 110.55 1.29 -48.67
N GLU A 65 111.88 1.18 -48.67
CA GLU A 65 112.80 2.23 -48.24
C GLU A 65 113.26 3.12 -49.41
N GLY A 66 112.85 4.39 -49.42
CA GLY A 66 113.36 5.42 -50.35
C GLY A 66 112.29 6.18 -51.13
N GLY A 67 112.39 7.51 -51.16
CA GLY A 67 111.40 8.39 -51.79
C GLY A 67 111.57 8.55 -53.30
N ARG A 68 110.50 8.99 -53.97
CA ARG A 68 110.42 9.23 -55.44
C ARG A 68 111.55 10.12 -55.99
N SER A 69 111.96 11.13 -55.23
CA SER A 69 112.98 12.10 -55.63
C SER A 69 114.34 11.46 -55.89
N SER A 70 114.73 10.48 -55.07
CA SER A 70 115.99 9.75 -55.23
C SER A 70 115.99 8.74 -56.39
N LEU A 71 114.80 8.25 -56.77
CA LEU A 71 114.61 7.25 -57.84
C LEU A 71 114.47 7.88 -59.23
N LYS A 72 113.92 9.10 -59.34
CA LYS A 72 113.82 9.85 -60.62
C LYS A 72 115.17 10.13 -61.31
N LEU A 73 116.22 10.34 -60.53
CA LEU A 73 117.60 10.50 -61.04
C LEU A 73 118.22 9.15 -61.43
N LYS A 74 117.96 8.08 -60.64
CA LYS A 74 118.49 6.73 -60.89
C LYS A 74 117.80 6.00 -62.05
N SER A 75 116.53 6.30 -62.33
CA SER A 75 115.75 5.71 -63.43
C SER A 75 116.24 6.13 -64.83
N LEU A 76 117.02 7.20 -64.94
CA LEU A 76 117.64 7.63 -66.20
C LEU A 76 118.82 6.75 -66.63
N PHE A 77 119.36 5.94 -65.70
CA PHE A 77 120.58 5.15 -65.91
C PHE A 77 120.41 3.66 -65.58
N SER A 78 119.23 3.22 -65.11
CA SER A 78 118.95 1.83 -64.73
C SER A 78 117.50 1.43 -65.03
N ASP A 79 117.32 0.39 -65.86
CA ASP A 79 116.00 -0.18 -66.16
C ASP A 79 115.28 -0.73 -64.92
N LYS A 80 116.04 -1.25 -63.93
CA LYS A 80 115.48 -1.72 -62.65
C LYS A 80 114.91 -0.54 -61.84
N ALA A 81 115.60 0.60 -61.79
CA ALA A 81 115.12 1.79 -61.10
C ALA A 81 113.91 2.45 -61.80
N LYS A 82 113.83 2.37 -63.14
CA LYS A 82 112.68 2.83 -63.91
C LYS A 82 111.40 2.03 -63.59
N LYS A 83 111.48 0.70 -63.60
CA LYS A 83 110.34 -0.18 -63.24
C LYS A 83 109.89 -0.02 -61.79
N VAL A 84 110.83 0.22 -60.86
CA VAL A 84 110.50 0.53 -59.45
C VAL A 84 109.77 1.87 -59.31
N LEU A 85 110.15 2.88 -60.10
CA LEU A 85 109.47 4.18 -60.10
C LEU A 85 108.04 4.08 -60.63
N GLU A 86 107.83 3.37 -61.75
CA GLU A 86 106.51 3.12 -62.35
C GLU A 86 105.57 2.37 -61.37
N ALA A 87 106.08 1.36 -60.65
CA ALA A 87 105.33 0.66 -59.61
C ALA A 87 104.91 1.58 -58.45
N LYS A 88 105.80 2.47 -57.98
CA LYS A 88 105.49 3.47 -56.95
C LYS A 88 104.53 4.56 -57.43
N GLU A 89 104.47 4.83 -58.72
CA GLU A 89 103.48 5.74 -59.32
C GLU A 89 102.10 5.09 -59.37
N SER A 90 102.01 3.84 -59.84
CA SER A 90 100.76 3.07 -59.86
C SER A 90 100.11 2.95 -58.47
N ILE A 91 100.88 2.63 -57.43
CA ILE A 91 100.38 2.52 -56.06
C ILE A 91 99.81 3.85 -55.53
N ALA A 92 100.49 4.96 -55.79
CA ALA A 92 99.98 6.26 -55.33
C ALA A 92 98.73 6.71 -56.08
N VAL A 93 98.64 6.45 -57.39
CA VAL A 93 97.41 6.74 -58.16
C VAL A 93 96.24 5.94 -57.60
N GLY A 94 96.44 4.66 -57.28
CA GLY A 94 95.40 3.86 -56.64
C GLY A 94 95.05 4.35 -55.23
N TYR A 95 96.02 4.82 -54.45
CA TYR A 95 95.80 5.39 -53.11
C TYR A 95 95.06 6.73 -53.17
N ASP A 96 95.42 7.63 -54.10
CA ASP A 96 94.70 8.88 -54.33
C ASP A 96 93.25 8.60 -54.77
N HIS A 97 93.02 7.57 -55.59
CA HIS A 97 91.68 7.14 -55.99
C HIS A 97 90.86 6.57 -54.82
N LEU A 98 91.46 5.77 -53.94
CA LEU A 98 90.81 5.32 -52.70
C LEU A 98 90.40 6.52 -51.83
N ARG A 99 91.30 7.51 -51.70
CA ARG A 99 91.04 8.75 -50.97
C ARG A 99 89.89 9.54 -51.58
N GLU A 100 89.83 9.67 -52.90
CA GLU A 100 88.75 10.38 -53.60
C GLU A 100 87.40 9.69 -53.41
N VAL A 101 87.34 8.36 -53.55
CA VAL A 101 86.11 7.59 -53.34
C VAL A 101 85.60 7.72 -51.90
N PHE A 102 86.50 7.71 -50.91
CA PHE A 102 86.14 7.94 -49.53
C PHE A 102 85.66 9.38 -49.29
N ALA A 103 86.37 10.37 -49.82
CA ALA A 103 86.06 11.80 -49.66
C ALA A 103 84.69 12.20 -50.24
N GLN A 104 84.18 11.47 -51.24
CA GLN A 104 82.83 11.69 -51.78
C GLN A 104 81.73 11.37 -50.75
N LYS A 105 81.96 10.41 -49.84
CA LYS A 105 80.96 9.93 -48.88
C LYS A 105 81.62 9.50 -47.56
N PRO A 106 82.08 10.43 -46.71
CA PRO A 106 82.79 10.10 -45.47
C PRO A 106 81.81 9.62 -44.38
N TYR A 107 81.38 8.36 -44.43
CA TYR A 107 80.42 7.78 -43.46
C TYR A 107 81.04 7.45 -42.09
N PHE A 108 82.37 7.50 -41.98
CA PHE A 108 83.11 7.29 -40.74
C PHE A 108 84.34 8.18 -40.72
N ASP A 109 84.88 8.39 -39.52
CA ASP A 109 86.01 9.28 -39.34
C ASP A 109 87.33 8.61 -39.74
N PHE A 110 87.92 9.09 -40.84
CA PHE A 110 89.27 8.73 -41.24
C PHE A 110 89.93 9.88 -42.01
N THR A 111 91.24 10.06 -41.84
CA THR A 111 92.00 11.11 -42.53
C THR A 111 93.15 10.48 -43.31
N PHE A 112 93.07 10.60 -44.63
CA PHE A 112 94.16 10.22 -45.53
C PHE A 112 95.23 11.31 -45.61
N SER A 113 96.48 10.90 -45.76
CA SER A 113 97.60 11.79 -46.03
C SER A 113 97.77 12.09 -47.53
N SER A 114 98.63 13.06 -47.86
CA SER A 114 99.06 13.25 -49.25
C SER A 114 100.00 12.14 -49.72
N ALA A 115 99.83 11.68 -50.97
CA ALA A 115 100.71 10.70 -51.62
C ALA A 115 102.08 11.30 -52.08
N GLU A 116 102.33 12.58 -51.77
CA GLU A 116 103.57 13.28 -52.10
C GLU A 116 104.81 12.60 -51.48
N GLY A 117 105.83 12.37 -52.32
CA GLY A 117 107.09 11.70 -51.93
C GLY A 117 107.13 10.18 -52.13
N GLY A 118 105.98 9.51 -52.33
CA GLY A 118 105.90 8.07 -52.66
C GLY A 118 106.59 7.14 -51.65
N GLN A 119 106.44 7.47 -50.37
CA GLN A 119 106.86 6.63 -49.26
C GLN A 119 105.86 5.48 -49.10
N ILE A 120 106.17 4.34 -49.76
CA ILE A 120 105.30 3.16 -49.76
C ILE A 120 105.06 2.61 -48.35
N ASP A 121 106.06 2.70 -47.46
CA ASP A 121 105.93 2.33 -46.05
C ASP A 121 104.81 3.11 -45.32
N ARG A 122 104.71 4.43 -45.54
CA ARG A 122 103.65 5.26 -44.96
C ARG A 122 102.28 4.85 -45.50
N ILE A 123 102.19 4.67 -46.82
CA ILE A 123 100.94 4.24 -47.47
C ILE A 123 100.50 2.88 -46.91
N SER A 124 101.43 1.94 -46.73
CA SER A 124 101.13 0.61 -46.16
C SER A 124 100.58 0.71 -44.74
N ARG A 125 101.25 1.46 -43.86
CA ARG A 125 100.78 1.67 -42.46
C ARG A 125 99.42 2.36 -42.38
N GLU A 126 99.16 3.31 -43.28
CA GLU A 126 97.86 3.99 -43.34
C GLU A 126 96.76 3.08 -43.91
N LEU A 127 97.07 2.22 -44.88
CA LEU A 127 96.12 1.22 -45.40
C LEU A 127 95.74 0.21 -44.31
N ASP A 128 96.70 -0.24 -43.49
CA ASP A 128 96.41 -1.14 -42.37
C ASP A 128 95.49 -0.48 -41.33
N ARG A 129 95.75 0.79 -40.98
CA ARG A 129 94.88 1.56 -40.09
C ARG A 129 93.50 1.79 -40.71
N PHE A 130 93.44 2.12 -42.01
CA PHE A 130 92.19 2.34 -42.72
C PHE A 130 91.31 1.09 -42.73
N GLU A 131 91.89 -0.09 -43.02
CA GLU A 131 91.14 -1.34 -43.02
C GLU A 131 90.64 -1.73 -41.63
N GLN A 132 91.41 -1.47 -40.57
CA GLN A 132 90.95 -1.67 -39.19
C GLN A 132 89.72 -0.81 -38.90
N VAL A 133 89.79 0.49 -39.18
CA VAL A 133 88.67 1.43 -38.96
C VAL A 133 87.47 1.09 -39.87
N LEU A 134 87.71 0.67 -41.11
CA LEU A 134 86.66 0.26 -42.05
C LEU A 134 85.93 -1.02 -41.57
N LEU A 135 86.66 -1.97 -40.97
CA LEU A 135 86.07 -3.19 -40.41
C LEU A 135 85.28 -2.89 -39.13
N GLU A 136 85.79 -2.01 -38.27
CA GLU A 136 85.06 -1.52 -37.09
C GLU A 136 83.76 -0.83 -37.49
N TRP A 137 83.81 0.07 -38.48
CA TRP A 137 82.63 0.74 -39.02
C TRP A 137 81.62 -0.26 -39.60
N ARG A 138 82.07 -1.29 -40.33
CA ARG A 138 81.19 -2.35 -40.83
C ARG A 138 80.42 -3.04 -39.69
N GLY A 139 81.09 -3.31 -38.57
CA GLY A 139 80.47 -3.86 -37.37
C GLY A 139 79.39 -2.95 -36.77
N GLN A 140 79.42 -1.66 -37.06
CA GLN A 140 78.48 -0.64 -36.58
C GLN A 140 77.34 -0.34 -37.57
N ILE A 141 77.36 -0.87 -38.80
CA ILE A 141 76.34 -0.57 -39.83
C ILE A 141 74.92 -0.74 -39.30
N ASN A 142 74.63 -1.83 -38.59
CA ASN A 142 73.30 -2.06 -38.01
C ASN A 142 72.88 -0.96 -37.03
N ALA A 143 73.80 -0.48 -36.18
CA ALA A 143 73.51 0.59 -35.23
C ALA A 143 73.26 1.92 -35.95
N VAL A 144 74.08 2.25 -36.96
CA VAL A 144 73.92 3.45 -37.79
C VAL A 144 72.58 3.42 -38.54
N VAL A 145 72.24 2.29 -39.17
CA VAL A 145 70.96 2.12 -39.88
C VAL A 145 69.79 2.32 -38.92
N GLN A 146 69.84 1.74 -37.71
CA GLN A 146 68.80 1.94 -36.71
C GLN A 146 68.65 3.40 -36.30
N GLU A 147 69.75 4.13 -36.08
CA GLU A 147 69.71 5.55 -35.76
C GLU A 147 69.11 6.40 -36.89
N GLU A 148 69.49 6.10 -38.14
CA GLU A 148 68.95 6.74 -39.35
C GLU A 148 67.45 6.48 -39.53
N VAL A 149 66.99 5.26 -39.24
CA VAL A 149 65.57 4.90 -39.25
C VAL A 149 64.82 5.63 -38.15
N GLN A 150 65.38 5.73 -36.94
CA GLN A 150 64.72 6.43 -35.81
C GLN A 150 64.47 7.91 -36.10
N ARG A 151 65.37 8.54 -36.87
CA ARG A 151 65.26 9.95 -37.29
C ARG A 151 64.56 10.15 -38.64
N LEU A 152 64.08 9.08 -39.27
CA LEU A 152 63.46 9.11 -40.60
C LEU A 152 62.22 10.01 -40.60
N ASN A 153 62.27 11.02 -41.47
CA ASN A 153 61.18 11.91 -41.82
C ASN A 153 61.47 12.47 -43.22
N ARG A 154 60.54 13.26 -43.77
CA ARG A 154 60.69 13.86 -45.10
C ARG A 154 62.03 14.57 -45.34
N LYS A 155 62.61 15.21 -44.31
CA LYS A 155 63.85 16.00 -44.42
C LYS A 155 65.12 15.18 -44.24
N ASN A 156 65.02 14.05 -43.54
CA ASN A 156 66.16 13.22 -43.12
C ASN A 156 66.28 11.91 -43.90
N VAL A 157 65.63 11.80 -45.06
CA VAL A 157 65.82 10.65 -45.96
C VAL A 157 67.25 10.68 -46.49
N HIS A 158 67.95 9.55 -46.40
CA HIS A 158 69.32 9.46 -46.88
C HIS A 158 69.38 9.75 -48.40
N PRO A 159 70.22 10.70 -48.87
CA PRO A 159 70.19 11.20 -50.25
C PRO A 159 70.40 10.15 -51.35
N ALA A 160 71.02 9.02 -51.02
CA ALA A 160 71.24 7.93 -51.96
C ALA A 160 70.01 7.02 -52.17
N LEU A 161 68.93 7.20 -51.41
CA LEU A 161 67.75 6.33 -51.42
C LEU A 161 66.50 7.06 -51.93
N PRO A 162 65.69 6.45 -52.82
CA PRO A 162 64.50 7.09 -53.40
C PRO A 162 63.25 6.92 -52.51
N PHE A 163 63.31 7.39 -51.25
CA PHE A 163 62.20 7.25 -50.29
C PHE A 163 61.46 8.55 -49.96
N SER A 164 61.95 9.70 -50.40
CA SER A 164 61.37 11.02 -50.06
C SER A 164 59.88 11.12 -50.40
N ASP A 165 59.49 10.73 -51.62
CA ASP A 165 58.09 10.81 -52.07
C ASP A 165 57.18 9.84 -51.31
N ARG A 166 57.70 8.65 -50.97
CA ARG A 166 56.96 7.64 -50.18
C ARG A 166 56.72 8.13 -48.76
N VAL A 167 57.73 8.75 -48.15
CA VAL A 167 57.63 9.34 -46.81
C VAL A 167 56.63 10.50 -46.82
N GLU A 168 56.72 11.41 -47.80
CA GLU A 168 55.78 12.54 -47.94
C GLU A 168 54.33 12.07 -48.14
N LEU A 169 54.10 11.03 -48.94
CA LEU A 169 52.78 10.45 -49.14
C LEU A 169 52.20 9.90 -47.82
N LEU A 170 52.98 9.15 -47.05
CA LEU A 170 52.54 8.60 -45.77
C LEU A 170 52.22 9.69 -44.74
N GLU A 171 52.99 10.79 -44.72
CA GLU A 171 52.72 11.94 -43.86
C GLU A 171 51.40 12.63 -44.25
N ALA A 172 51.16 12.82 -45.55
CA ALA A 172 49.92 13.42 -46.05
C ALA A 172 48.68 12.54 -45.80
N GLU A 173 48.81 11.22 -45.95
CA GLU A 173 47.73 10.27 -45.65
C GLU A 173 47.40 10.22 -44.15
N LEU A 174 48.41 10.29 -43.27
CA LEU A 174 48.18 10.38 -41.83
C LEU A 174 47.39 11.64 -41.47
N ALA A 175 47.76 12.80 -42.02
CA ALA A 175 47.05 14.05 -41.77
C ALA A 175 45.55 13.94 -42.15
N LYS A 176 45.25 13.39 -43.34
CA LYS A 176 43.88 13.15 -43.81
C LYS A 176 43.11 12.18 -42.91
N LEU A 177 43.78 11.12 -42.45
CA LEU A 177 43.18 10.14 -41.55
C LEU A 177 42.80 10.76 -40.21
N LEU A 178 43.68 11.59 -39.63
CA LEU A 178 43.44 12.24 -38.35
C LEU A 178 42.31 13.28 -38.45
N GLU A 179 42.26 14.06 -39.53
CA GLU A 179 41.16 14.98 -39.82
C GLU A 179 39.82 14.24 -39.83
N ARG A 180 39.73 13.15 -40.62
CA ARG A 180 38.53 12.32 -40.70
C ARG A 180 38.16 11.69 -39.36
N LEU A 181 39.14 11.19 -38.59
CA LEU A 181 38.89 10.62 -37.26
C LEU A 181 38.26 11.68 -36.33
N ASN A 182 38.80 12.90 -36.31
CA ASN A 182 38.29 13.99 -35.48
C ASN A 182 36.90 14.46 -35.91
N ASP A 183 36.62 14.51 -37.22
CA ASP A 183 35.30 14.88 -37.76
C ASP A 183 34.17 13.93 -37.33
N THR A 184 34.49 12.66 -37.05
CA THR A 184 33.47 11.72 -36.56
C THR A 184 33.00 12.00 -35.13
N ALA A 185 33.70 12.87 -34.38
CA ALA A 185 33.44 13.16 -32.97
C ALA A 185 33.33 11.91 -32.08
N LEU A 186 34.02 10.81 -32.46
CA LEU A 186 34.07 9.57 -31.69
C LEU A 186 34.68 9.76 -30.29
N TYR A 187 35.63 10.68 -30.18
CA TYR A 187 36.33 10.99 -28.94
C TYR A 187 36.20 12.47 -28.60
N ARG A 188 36.16 12.79 -27.30
CA ARG A 188 36.04 14.17 -26.80
C ARG A 188 37.31 14.98 -27.02
N GLN A 189 38.47 14.32 -27.07
CA GLN A 189 39.76 14.94 -27.32
C GLN A 189 40.14 14.74 -28.78
N THR A 190 40.62 15.80 -29.42
CA THR A 190 41.14 15.75 -30.79
C THR A 190 42.49 15.04 -30.81
N VAL A 191 42.67 14.15 -31.77
CA VAL A 191 43.95 13.50 -32.02
C VAL A 191 44.79 14.39 -32.93
N GLU A 192 45.98 14.75 -32.49
CA GLU A 192 46.91 15.63 -33.20
C GLU A 192 48.22 14.88 -33.54
N ASP A 193 48.77 15.10 -34.74
CA ASP A 193 50.11 14.62 -35.07
C ASP A 193 51.19 15.52 -34.45
N LYS A 194 51.66 15.14 -33.25
CA LYS A 194 52.80 15.78 -32.58
C LYS A 194 54.13 15.10 -32.88
N MET A 195 54.13 14.10 -33.76
CA MET A 195 55.26 13.20 -33.94
C MET A 195 56.11 13.65 -35.13
N LEU A 196 57.42 13.78 -34.90
CA LEU A 196 58.37 14.33 -35.87
C LEU A 196 59.02 13.29 -36.80
N THR A 197 58.83 12.00 -36.53
CA THR A 197 59.49 10.90 -37.25
C THR A 197 58.51 9.77 -37.56
N LEU A 198 58.77 9.02 -38.64
CA LEU A 198 57.94 7.91 -39.08
C LEU A 198 57.74 6.83 -38.00
N PRO A 199 58.78 6.38 -37.27
CA PRO A 199 58.59 5.41 -36.18
C PRO A 199 57.71 5.92 -35.04
N LYS A 200 57.78 7.21 -34.71
CA LYS A 200 56.89 7.81 -33.70
C LYS A 200 55.44 7.89 -34.18
N ARG A 201 55.22 8.22 -35.45
CA ARG A 201 53.89 8.21 -36.09
C ARG A 201 53.31 6.80 -36.20
N GLN A 202 54.15 5.80 -36.46
CA GLN A 202 53.76 4.40 -36.42
C GLN A 202 53.22 4.02 -35.02
N LYS A 203 53.92 4.37 -33.94
CA LYS A 203 53.44 4.14 -32.57
C LYS A 203 52.14 4.89 -32.26
N LEU A 204 51.95 6.09 -32.80
CA LEU A 204 50.67 6.80 -32.70
C LEU A 204 49.53 5.98 -33.32
N LEU A 205 49.74 5.46 -34.54
CA LEU A 205 48.76 4.62 -35.22
C LEU A 205 48.47 3.32 -34.45
N GLU A 206 49.48 2.69 -33.84
CA GLU A 206 49.32 1.53 -32.96
C GLU A 206 48.39 1.85 -31.76
N GLY A 207 48.64 2.94 -31.05
CA GLY A 207 47.76 3.38 -29.96
C GLY A 207 46.33 3.70 -30.40
N LEU A 208 46.16 4.26 -31.60
CA LEU A 208 44.83 4.50 -32.18
C LEU A 208 44.08 3.19 -32.48
N ILE A 209 44.78 2.15 -32.93
CA ILE A 209 44.19 0.82 -33.14
C ILE A 209 43.64 0.27 -31.82
N GLU A 210 44.44 0.28 -30.75
CA GLU A 210 44.01 -0.20 -29.44
C GLU A 210 42.78 0.55 -28.91
N GLN A 211 42.77 1.87 -29.04
CA GLN A 211 41.66 2.72 -28.60
C GLN A 211 40.37 2.42 -29.38
N LEU A 212 40.46 2.27 -30.71
CA LEU A 212 39.32 1.94 -31.56
C LEU A 212 38.81 0.50 -31.30
N GLU A 213 39.69 -0.46 -31.06
CA GLU A 213 39.28 -1.84 -30.73
C GLU A 213 38.58 -1.94 -29.37
N SER A 214 39.08 -1.23 -28.36
CA SER A 214 38.42 -1.11 -27.05
C SER A 214 37.04 -0.48 -27.19
N SER A 215 36.93 0.59 -27.99
CA SER A 215 35.65 1.24 -28.27
C SER A 215 34.67 0.30 -28.97
N ARG A 216 35.14 -0.49 -29.95
CA ARG A 216 34.34 -1.53 -30.61
C ARG A 216 33.79 -2.56 -29.62
N LEU A 217 34.65 -3.07 -28.73
CA LEU A 217 34.29 -4.11 -27.77
C LEU A 217 33.22 -3.62 -26.80
N ASN A 218 33.41 -2.42 -26.24
CA ASN A 218 32.48 -1.82 -25.28
C ASN A 218 31.15 -1.41 -25.93
N LEU A 219 31.16 -1.03 -27.22
CA LEU A 219 29.94 -0.70 -27.96
C LEU A 219 29.06 -1.92 -28.27
N ARG A 220 29.56 -3.15 -28.15
CA ARG A 220 28.77 -4.37 -28.43
C ARG A 220 27.54 -4.49 -27.53
N ASP A 221 27.71 -4.19 -26.25
CA ASP A 221 26.67 -4.33 -25.23
C ASP A 221 26.02 -2.97 -24.87
N PHE A 222 26.35 -1.91 -25.64
CA PHE A 222 25.86 -0.55 -25.37
C PHE A 222 24.34 -0.44 -25.43
N ASP A 223 23.68 -1.10 -26.38
CA ASP A 223 22.22 -1.02 -26.51
C ASP A 223 21.54 -1.55 -25.23
N ARG A 224 21.99 -2.71 -24.73
CA ARG A 224 21.51 -3.31 -23.48
C ARG A 224 21.86 -2.44 -22.26
N PHE A 225 23.06 -1.87 -22.23
CA PHE A 225 23.47 -0.97 -21.15
C PHE A 225 22.64 0.32 -21.14
N TYR A 226 22.38 0.90 -22.30
CA TYR A 226 21.59 2.11 -22.47
C TYR A 226 20.15 1.87 -22.05
N ASP A 227 19.53 0.79 -22.52
CA ASP A 227 18.17 0.41 -22.14
C ASP A 227 18.07 0.18 -20.63
N TRP A 228 19.06 -0.50 -20.04
CA TRP A 228 19.14 -0.71 -18.59
C TRP A 228 19.30 0.61 -17.82
N GLN A 229 20.24 1.48 -18.21
CA GLN A 229 20.48 2.76 -17.54
C GLN A 229 19.27 3.70 -17.66
N LYS A 230 18.65 3.76 -18.84
CA LYS A 230 17.44 4.55 -19.07
C LYS A 230 16.31 4.10 -18.14
N ASN A 231 16.08 2.79 -18.02
CA ASN A 231 15.10 2.25 -17.08
C ASN A 231 15.49 2.56 -15.63
N TRP A 232 16.72 2.22 -15.22
CA TRP A 232 17.23 2.45 -13.87
C TRP A 232 17.09 3.91 -13.39
N LEU A 233 17.43 4.88 -14.24
CA LEU A 233 17.36 6.30 -13.92
C LEU A 233 15.93 6.84 -13.85
N GLN A 234 14.97 6.18 -14.49
CA GLN A 234 13.54 6.54 -14.39
C GLN A 234 12.88 5.98 -13.12
N LEU A 235 13.49 5.00 -12.45
CA LEU A 235 12.98 4.43 -11.22
C LEU A 235 13.14 5.39 -10.03
N GLY A 236 12.14 5.43 -9.15
CA GLY A 236 12.23 6.15 -7.88
C GLY A 236 13.26 5.54 -6.90
N PRO A 237 13.68 6.28 -5.85
CA PRO A 237 14.76 5.85 -4.95
C PRO A 237 14.52 4.50 -4.25
N LEU A 238 13.26 4.20 -3.90
CA LEU A 238 12.90 2.93 -3.26
C LEU A 238 13.00 1.76 -4.24
N SER A 239 12.50 1.92 -5.46
CA SER A 239 12.58 0.91 -6.52
C SER A 239 14.03 0.59 -6.89
N GLN A 240 14.89 1.62 -6.97
CA GLN A 240 16.33 1.43 -7.17
C GLN A 240 16.96 0.61 -6.03
N LYS A 241 16.63 0.88 -4.76
CA LYS A 241 17.13 0.10 -3.61
C LYS A 241 16.71 -1.37 -3.69
N VAL A 242 15.44 -1.64 -4.00
CA VAL A 242 14.92 -3.00 -4.15
C VAL A 242 15.64 -3.73 -5.29
N LEU A 243 15.75 -3.08 -6.45
CA LEU A 243 16.38 -3.68 -7.62
C LEU A 243 17.89 -3.91 -7.40
N ALA A 244 18.59 -3.00 -6.72
CA ALA A 244 19.98 -3.20 -6.28
C ALA A 244 20.14 -4.45 -5.40
N ALA A 245 19.21 -4.68 -4.47
CA ALA A 245 19.23 -5.87 -3.62
C ALA A 245 19.00 -7.14 -4.44
N LEU A 246 18.03 -7.15 -5.35
CA LEU A 246 17.75 -8.30 -6.22
C LEU A 246 18.90 -8.62 -7.18
N ILE A 247 19.55 -7.59 -7.75
CA ILE A 247 20.77 -7.76 -8.59
C ILE A 247 21.88 -8.47 -7.81
N LYS A 248 22.02 -8.17 -6.51
CA LYS A 248 23.03 -8.80 -5.65
C LYS A 248 22.73 -10.29 -5.40
N VAL A 249 21.45 -10.63 -5.23
CA VAL A 249 20.99 -12.00 -4.97
C VAL A 249 21.07 -12.88 -6.21
N LYS A 250 20.91 -12.28 -7.41
CA LYS A 250 20.92 -12.99 -8.71
C LYS A 250 19.94 -14.18 -8.76
N PRO A 251 18.64 -13.96 -8.46
CA PRO A 251 17.67 -15.04 -8.54
C PRO A 251 17.44 -15.48 -9.99
N ASP A 252 17.19 -16.77 -10.19
CA ASP A 252 16.80 -17.32 -11.50
C ASP A 252 15.41 -16.80 -11.93
N HIS A 253 14.53 -16.57 -10.95
CA HIS A 253 13.16 -16.08 -11.14
C HIS A 253 12.95 -14.79 -10.32
N TRP A 254 13.17 -13.64 -10.95
CA TRP A 254 13.16 -12.33 -10.28
C TRP A 254 11.82 -11.99 -9.64
N GLU A 255 10.72 -12.23 -10.35
CA GLU A 255 9.37 -11.98 -9.86
C GLU A 255 9.04 -12.86 -8.66
N ALA A 256 9.34 -14.15 -8.73
CA ALA A 256 9.10 -15.07 -7.63
C ALA A 256 9.92 -14.70 -6.38
N ALA A 257 11.18 -14.31 -6.56
CA ALA A 257 12.04 -13.86 -5.46
C ALA A 257 11.53 -12.56 -4.82
N PHE A 258 11.11 -11.59 -5.65
CA PHE A 258 10.53 -10.34 -5.17
C PHE A 258 9.20 -10.59 -4.44
N ASN A 259 8.27 -11.32 -5.06
CA ASN A 259 6.95 -11.60 -4.49
C ASN A 259 7.07 -12.39 -3.18
N SER A 260 7.92 -13.42 -3.14
CA SER A 260 8.17 -14.19 -1.92
C SER A 260 8.69 -13.31 -0.79
N TRP A 261 9.72 -12.49 -1.06
CA TRP A 261 10.27 -11.58 -0.05
C TRP A 261 9.26 -10.50 0.38
N TYR A 262 8.57 -9.89 -0.58
CA TYR A 262 7.61 -8.82 -0.34
C TYR A 262 6.42 -9.30 0.48
N TYR A 263 5.77 -10.39 0.05
CA TYR A 263 4.63 -10.95 0.76
C TYR A 263 5.03 -11.52 2.13
N HIS A 264 6.22 -12.09 2.26
CA HIS A 264 6.74 -12.52 3.56
C HIS A 264 6.89 -11.35 4.54
N ASN A 265 7.49 -10.23 4.10
CA ASN A 265 7.64 -9.05 4.96
C ASN A 265 6.30 -8.37 5.26
N LEU A 266 5.39 -8.32 4.27
CA LEU A 266 4.05 -7.80 4.47
C LEU A 266 3.31 -8.60 5.53
N LEU A 267 3.32 -9.94 5.41
CA LEU A 267 2.77 -10.81 6.44
C LEU A 267 3.45 -10.58 7.79
N GLN A 268 4.77 -10.57 7.87
CA GLN A 268 5.46 -10.42 9.14
C GLN A 268 5.11 -9.08 9.83
N ARG A 269 4.83 -8.03 9.05
CA ARG A 269 4.43 -6.72 9.58
C ARG A 269 2.96 -6.68 10.00
N GLU A 270 2.07 -7.28 9.22
CA GLU A 270 0.62 -7.21 9.41
C GLU A 270 0.05 -8.43 10.18
N GLN A 271 0.88 -9.44 10.46
CA GLN A 271 0.48 -10.62 11.20
C GLN A 271 0.16 -10.22 12.64
N SER A 272 -1.10 -10.39 13.01
CA SER A 272 -1.51 -10.34 14.41
C SER A 272 -1.15 -11.67 15.08
N ASP A 273 -0.37 -11.60 16.17
CA ASP A 273 -0.12 -12.76 17.05
C ASP A 273 -1.42 -13.34 17.63
N HIS A 274 -2.51 -12.57 17.57
CA HIS A 274 -3.83 -12.96 18.06
C HIS A 274 -4.75 -13.50 16.97
N ALA A 275 -4.28 -13.63 15.72
CA ALA A 275 -5.09 -14.21 14.66
C ALA A 275 -5.38 -15.70 14.95
N PRO A 276 -6.65 -16.12 14.98
CA PRO A 276 -6.99 -17.52 15.22
C PRO A 276 -6.44 -18.39 14.09
N THR A 277 -5.70 -19.44 14.45
CA THR A 277 -5.11 -20.42 13.52
C THR A 277 -5.68 -21.83 13.69
N ALA A 278 -6.62 -21.98 14.63
CA ALA A 278 -7.29 -23.22 14.96
C ALA A 278 -8.73 -22.92 15.38
N LYS A 279 -9.58 -23.97 15.36
CA LYS A 279 -10.97 -23.86 15.80
C LYS A 279 -11.02 -23.31 17.22
N LEU A 280 -11.60 -22.12 17.37
CA LEU A 280 -11.80 -21.51 18.68
C LEU A 280 -12.81 -22.36 19.48
N GLY A 281 -12.50 -22.62 20.74
CA GLY A 281 -13.41 -23.26 21.69
C GLY A 281 -14.50 -22.30 22.14
N LEU A 282 -15.25 -21.70 21.22
CA LEU A 282 -16.25 -20.66 21.52
C LEU A 282 -17.31 -21.16 22.50
N ALA A 283 -17.76 -22.41 22.39
CA ALA A 283 -18.69 -23.00 23.36
C ALA A 283 -18.12 -23.00 24.78
N GLN A 284 -16.85 -23.38 24.95
CA GLN A 284 -16.18 -23.38 26.26
C GLN A 284 -15.96 -21.96 26.77
N PHE A 285 -15.47 -21.05 25.92
CA PHE A 285 -15.30 -19.65 26.26
C PHE A 285 -16.61 -19.02 26.74
N THR A 286 -17.69 -19.24 26.00
CA THR A 286 -19.02 -18.71 26.34
C THR A 286 -19.54 -19.31 27.64
N ALA A 287 -19.32 -20.61 27.89
CA ALA A 287 -19.66 -21.24 29.17
C ALA A 287 -18.89 -20.62 30.34
N ASP A 288 -17.57 -20.47 30.21
CA ASP A 288 -16.71 -19.87 31.22
C ASP A 288 -17.05 -18.39 31.47
N TYR A 289 -17.33 -17.64 30.40
CA TYR A 289 -17.73 -16.24 30.45
C TYR A 289 -19.08 -16.08 31.14
N ARG A 290 -20.09 -16.90 30.81
CA ARG A 290 -21.39 -16.91 31.49
C ARG A 290 -21.25 -17.23 32.98
N GLN A 291 -20.41 -18.20 33.31
CA GLN A 291 -20.11 -18.53 34.70
C GLN A 291 -19.46 -17.34 35.42
N LEU A 292 -18.44 -16.71 34.84
CA LEU A 292 -17.81 -15.52 35.41
C LEU A 292 -18.82 -14.37 35.58
N ARG A 293 -19.61 -14.08 34.54
CA ARG A 293 -20.66 -13.04 34.53
C ARG A 293 -21.66 -13.25 35.67
N SER A 294 -22.01 -14.50 35.99
CA SER A 294 -22.91 -14.82 37.12
C SER A 294 -22.30 -14.52 38.49
N LEU A 295 -20.97 -14.57 38.63
CA LEU A 295 -20.25 -14.32 39.88
C LEU A 295 -19.94 -12.82 40.10
N LEU A 296 -19.87 -12.03 39.02
CA LEU A 296 -19.53 -10.61 39.08
C LEU A 296 -20.47 -9.79 39.98
N PRO A 297 -21.81 -9.88 39.91
CA PRO A 297 -22.72 -9.04 40.71
C PRO A 297 -22.45 -9.14 42.21
N ALA A 298 -22.27 -10.36 42.75
CA ALA A 298 -22.01 -10.57 44.17
C ALA A 298 -20.65 -9.97 44.59
N LYS A 299 -19.62 -10.12 43.74
CA LYS A 299 -18.29 -9.55 44.00
C LYS A 299 -18.29 -8.03 43.94
N VAL A 300 -18.96 -7.46 42.94
CA VAL A 300 -19.14 -6.01 42.75
C VAL A 300 -19.90 -5.41 43.92
N GLN A 301 -21.01 -6.04 44.34
CA GLN A 301 -21.80 -5.61 45.49
C GLN A 301 -20.98 -5.63 46.78
N HIS A 302 -20.19 -6.68 47.02
CA HIS A 302 -19.32 -6.76 48.19
C HIS A 302 -18.26 -5.65 48.19
N TYR A 303 -17.59 -5.40 47.06
CA TYR A 303 -16.60 -4.33 46.93
C TYR A 303 -17.22 -2.94 47.20
N TRP A 304 -18.34 -2.63 46.55
CA TRP A 304 -18.99 -1.34 46.70
C TRP A 304 -19.62 -1.14 48.07
N TYR A 305 -20.10 -2.20 48.71
CA TYR A 305 -20.58 -2.12 50.09
C TYR A 305 -19.47 -1.66 51.05
N GLN A 306 -18.25 -2.19 50.90
CA GLN A 306 -17.11 -1.77 51.71
C GLN A 306 -16.73 -0.31 51.44
N SER A 307 -16.60 0.07 50.16
CA SER A 307 -16.29 1.46 49.76
C SER A 307 -17.34 2.45 50.28
N GLN A 308 -18.61 2.10 50.16
CA GLN A 308 -19.74 2.90 50.62
C GLN A 308 -19.73 3.08 52.15
N GLN A 309 -19.45 2.02 52.92
CA GLN A 309 -19.37 2.14 54.38
C GLN A 309 -18.24 3.07 54.83
N GLU A 310 -17.07 2.97 54.21
CA GLU A 310 -15.93 3.84 54.51
C GLU A 310 -16.27 5.30 54.16
N ALA A 311 -16.83 5.54 52.97
CA ALA A 311 -17.23 6.86 52.51
C ALA A 311 -18.33 7.48 53.40
N LEU A 312 -19.35 6.72 53.80
CA LEU A 312 -20.40 7.21 54.71
C LEU A 312 -19.84 7.54 56.10
N LYS A 313 -18.88 6.74 56.60
CA LYS A 313 -18.22 7.01 57.90
C LYS A 313 -17.43 8.33 57.86
N SER A 314 -16.61 8.55 56.83
CA SER A 314 -15.88 9.81 56.66
C SER A 314 -16.84 10.97 56.41
N PHE A 315 -17.85 10.80 55.55
CA PHE A 315 -18.79 11.87 55.20
C PHE A 315 -19.62 12.33 56.41
N ARG A 316 -20.07 11.39 57.24
CA ARG A 316 -20.77 11.69 58.50
C ARG A 316 -19.88 12.42 59.52
N LYS A 317 -18.59 12.10 59.56
CA LYS A 317 -17.62 12.67 60.50
C LYS A 317 -17.23 14.10 60.09
N ASP A 318 -16.87 14.29 58.83
CA ASP A 318 -16.21 15.51 58.36
C ASP A 318 -17.21 16.52 57.76
N HIS A 319 -18.37 16.05 57.27
CA HIS A 319 -19.37 16.88 56.58
C HIS A 319 -20.81 16.57 57.02
N ARG A 320 -21.05 16.58 58.34
CA ARG A 320 -22.30 16.14 58.98
C ARG A 320 -23.58 16.77 58.40
N ARG A 321 -23.54 18.05 58.03
CA ARG A 321 -24.73 18.77 57.52
C ARG A 321 -25.14 18.28 56.13
N ALA A 322 -24.18 18.18 55.21
CA ALA A 322 -24.40 17.62 53.87
C ALA A 322 -24.81 16.13 53.94
N TYR A 323 -24.17 15.37 54.83
CA TYR A 323 -24.55 13.98 55.11
C TYR A 323 -26.02 13.84 55.55
N GLN A 324 -26.48 14.68 56.49
CA GLN A 324 -27.86 14.58 56.98
C GLN A 324 -28.89 14.99 55.91
N GLN A 325 -28.55 15.92 55.02
CA GLN A 325 -29.41 16.31 53.90
C GLN A 325 -29.56 15.21 52.85
N LEU A 326 -28.48 14.50 52.50
CA LEU A 326 -28.50 13.46 51.45
C LEU A 326 -28.86 12.06 51.96
N PHE A 327 -28.38 11.70 53.15
CA PHE A 327 -28.42 10.33 53.68
C PHE A 327 -29.05 10.24 55.09
N GLY A 328 -29.57 11.35 55.63
CA GLY A 328 -30.22 11.37 56.93
C GLY A 328 -31.59 10.70 56.93
N LYS A 329 -32.03 10.24 58.11
CA LYS A 329 -33.37 9.66 58.30
C LYS A 329 -34.49 10.69 58.15
N ASP A 330 -34.19 11.96 58.40
CA ASP A 330 -35.12 13.09 58.24
C ASP A 330 -34.38 14.28 57.60
N PRO A 331 -34.33 14.33 56.25
CA PRO A 331 -33.67 15.42 55.52
C PRO A 331 -34.27 16.80 55.80
N ALA A 332 -35.55 16.88 56.16
CA ALA A 332 -36.28 18.13 56.40
C ALA A 332 -35.91 18.79 57.75
N ALA A 333 -35.36 18.00 58.69
CA ALA A 333 -34.94 18.49 60.00
C ALA A 333 -33.65 19.34 59.97
N VAL A 334 -32.94 19.40 58.83
CA VAL A 334 -31.70 20.15 58.67
C VAL A 334 -31.92 21.33 57.73
N LYS A 335 -31.36 22.50 58.07
CA LYS A 335 -31.37 23.66 57.17
C LYS A 335 -30.63 23.29 55.89
N ALA A 336 -31.38 23.07 54.80
CA ALA A 336 -30.83 22.64 53.52
C ALA A 336 -29.76 23.60 53.01
N LEU A 337 -28.65 23.04 52.56
CA LEU A 337 -27.68 23.70 51.71
C LEU A 337 -28.21 23.66 50.27
N PRO A 338 -27.88 24.65 49.41
CA PRO A 338 -28.15 24.56 47.98
C PRO A 338 -27.56 23.26 47.43
N LEU A 339 -28.32 22.54 46.60
CA LEU A 339 -27.89 21.24 46.05
C LEU A 339 -26.59 21.37 45.26
N GLU A 340 -26.43 22.47 44.53
CA GLU A 340 -25.20 22.85 43.83
C GLU A 340 -23.99 22.82 44.75
N ASN A 341 -24.02 23.53 45.89
CA ASN A 341 -22.92 23.55 46.85
C ASN A 341 -22.62 22.15 47.43
N VAL A 342 -23.67 21.35 47.67
CA VAL A 342 -23.49 20.00 48.21
C VAL A 342 -22.80 19.10 47.18
N LEU A 343 -23.19 19.20 45.91
CA LEU A 343 -22.61 18.42 44.83
C LEU A 343 -21.21 18.90 44.49
N SER A 344 -20.97 20.21 44.37
CA SER A 344 -19.65 20.78 44.06
C SER A 344 -18.61 20.47 45.14
N ASP A 345 -18.95 20.71 46.41
CA ASP A 345 -17.96 20.69 47.50
C ASP A 345 -17.64 19.26 47.97
N HIS A 346 -18.51 18.30 47.65
CA HIS A 346 -18.44 16.93 48.18
C HIS A 346 -18.57 15.83 47.12
N LEU A 347 -18.49 16.15 45.82
CA LEU A 347 -18.66 15.18 44.72
C LEU A 347 -17.84 13.89 44.90
N PRO A 348 -16.53 13.94 45.25
CA PRO A 348 -15.72 12.72 45.36
C PRO A 348 -16.18 11.78 46.48
N LEU A 349 -16.72 12.31 47.58
CA LEU A 349 -17.28 11.51 48.68
C LEU A 349 -18.66 10.95 48.31
N ILE A 350 -19.45 11.74 47.57
CA ILE A 350 -20.77 11.34 47.09
C ILE A 350 -20.63 10.19 46.09
N THR A 351 -19.73 10.29 45.10
CA THR A 351 -19.54 9.24 44.09
C THR A 351 -18.93 7.95 44.67
N ARG A 352 -18.17 8.02 45.76
CA ARG A 352 -17.76 6.80 46.50
C ARG A 352 -18.91 6.11 47.23
N THR A 353 -19.96 6.86 47.57
CA THR A 353 -21.15 6.36 48.26
C THR A 353 -22.21 5.88 47.27
N ILE A 354 -22.38 6.63 46.18
CA ILE A 354 -23.31 6.38 45.08
C ILE A 354 -22.49 6.44 43.78
N PRO A 355 -21.95 5.30 43.30
CA PRO A 355 -21.02 5.29 42.16
C PRO A 355 -21.65 5.64 40.82
N ILE A 356 -22.98 5.63 40.74
CA ILE A 356 -23.74 5.98 39.54
C ILE A 356 -24.69 7.11 39.91
N LEU A 357 -24.51 8.27 39.29
CA LEU A 357 -25.35 9.45 39.49
C LEU A 357 -26.25 9.64 38.27
N CYS A 358 -27.57 9.45 38.43
CA CYS A 358 -28.55 9.67 37.36
C CYS A 358 -29.22 11.04 37.53
N MET A 359 -29.09 11.91 36.54
CA MET A 359 -29.62 13.27 36.55
C MET A 359 -30.13 13.65 35.16
N SER A 360 -31.10 14.56 35.09
CA SER A 360 -31.44 15.20 33.81
C SER A 360 -30.31 16.13 33.37
N ALA A 361 -30.09 16.25 32.06
CA ALA A 361 -29.04 17.10 31.50
C ALA A 361 -29.09 18.55 32.04
N PRO A 362 -30.28 19.21 32.16
CA PRO A 362 -30.33 20.58 32.67
C PRO A 362 -29.93 20.69 34.14
N LEU A 363 -30.31 19.70 34.96
CA LEU A 363 -29.96 19.68 36.38
C LEU A 363 -28.47 19.44 36.57
N ALA A 364 -27.90 18.48 35.84
CA ALA A 364 -26.48 18.18 35.88
C ALA A 364 -25.64 19.40 35.44
N ALA A 365 -26.03 20.05 34.34
CA ALA A 365 -25.35 21.24 33.83
C ALA A 365 -25.41 22.43 34.79
N ALA A 366 -26.44 22.51 35.63
CA ALA A 366 -26.64 23.58 36.61
C ALA A 366 -25.98 23.30 37.97
N THR A 367 -25.64 22.05 38.31
CA THR A 367 -25.23 21.69 39.68
C THR A 367 -23.90 20.97 39.80
N LEU A 368 -23.35 20.41 38.72
CA LEU A 368 -22.07 19.71 38.73
C LEU A 368 -20.90 20.66 38.39
N PRO A 369 -19.73 20.51 39.05
CA PRO A 369 -18.57 21.36 38.83
C PRO A 369 -17.95 21.10 37.44
N ARG A 370 -17.89 22.12 36.59
CA ARG A 370 -17.49 22.00 35.17
C ARG A 370 -15.97 21.90 34.93
N GLU A 371 -15.18 22.28 35.93
CA GLU A 371 -13.73 22.48 35.77
C GLU A 371 -12.88 21.24 36.11
N GLU A 372 -13.49 20.15 36.58
CA GLU A 372 -12.79 18.92 36.94
C GLU A 372 -13.46 17.66 36.37
N THR A 373 -12.65 16.79 35.74
CA THR A 373 -13.07 15.45 35.36
C THR A 373 -13.38 14.63 36.62
N SER A 374 -14.66 14.49 36.90
CA SER A 374 -15.16 13.92 38.16
C SER A 374 -15.67 12.48 38.00
N PHE A 375 -15.88 12.05 36.76
CA PHE A 375 -16.39 10.73 36.42
C PHE A 375 -15.46 10.01 35.44
N ASP A 376 -15.34 8.69 35.59
CA ASP A 376 -14.66 7.88 34.57
C ASP A 376 -15.48 7.82 33.28
N TYR A 377 -16.82 7.79 33.40
CA TYR A 377 -17.77 7.74 32.30
C TYR A 377 -18.90 8.75 32.47
N VAL A 378 -19.24 9.46 31.40
CA VAL A 378 -20.49 10.22 31.26
C VAL A 378 -21.31 9.57 30.16
N VAL A 379 -22.51 9.11 30.50
CA VAL A 379 -23.45 8.49 29.55
C VAL A 379 -24.59 9.46 29.31
N LEU A 380 -24.69 10.00 28.10
CA LEU A 380 -25.79 10.87 27.68
C LEU A 380 -26.82 10.02 26.93
N LEU A 381 -27.93 9.75 27.60
CA LEU A 381 -29.10 9.10 27.00
C LEU A 381 -29.91 10.13 26.20
N GLU A 382 -30.54 9.69 25.11
CA GLU A 382 -31.30 10.56 24.19
C GLU A 382 -30.46 11.76 23.71
N ALA A 383 -29.21 11.50 23.34
CA ALA A 383 -28.27 12.55 22.97
C ALA A 383 -28.72 13.38 21.75
N ASP A 384 -29.69 12.89 20.96
CA ASP A 384 -30.35 13.61 19.87
C ASP A 384 -31.23 14.78 20.38
N ARG A 385 -31.67 14.72 21.63
CA ARG A 385 -32.52 15.74 22.27
C ARG A 385 -31.75 16.75 23.12
N ILE A 386 -30.45 16.53 23.32
CA ILE A 386 -29.59 17.42 24.13
C ILE A 386 -28.94 18.44 23.20
N GLY A 387 -29.06 19.73 23.56
CA GLY A 387 -28.44 20.80 22.78
C GLY A 387 -26.91 20.70 22.77
N THR A 388 -26.27 21.01 21.65
CA THR A 388 -24.81 20.89 21.44
C THR A 388 -23.98 21.54 22.55
N GLY A 389 -24.35 22.75 23.00
CA GLY A 389 -23.63 23.46 24.07
C GLY A 389 -23.78 22.79 25.44
N GLU A 390 -24.94 22.19 25.71
CA GLU A 390 -25.21 21.46 26.95
C GLU A 390 -24.46 20.13 26.99
N ALA A 391 -24.53 19.36 25.90
CA ALA A 391 -23.80 18.12 25.76
C ALA A 391 -22.28 18.32 25.86
N ALA A 392 -21.73 19.40 25.29
CA ALA A 392 -20.31 19.74 25.43
C ALA A 392 -19.92 20.04 26.89
N ALA A 393 -20.78 20.75 27.63
CA ALA A 393 -20.54 21.04 29.04
C ALA A 393 -20.63 19.79 29.94
N LEU A 394 -21.51 18.84 29.60
CA LEU A 394 -21.61 17.58 30.34
C LEU A 394 -20.47 16.61 29.99
N ALA A 395 -20.03 16.62 28.72
CA ALA A 395 -18.91 15.81 28.26
C ALA A 395 -17.61 16.11 29.03
N SER A 396 -17.36 17.36 29.44
CA SER A 396 -16.15 17.73 30.19
C SER A 396 -16.08 17.12 31.60
N LEU A 397 -17.18 16.60 32.13
CA LEU A 397 -17.24 15.96 33.45
C LEU A 397 -16.62 14.55 33.44
N GLY A 398 -16.48 13.91 32.27
CA GLY A 398 -16.07 12.52 32.11
C GLY A 398 -14.71 12.36 31.43
N LYS A 399 -13.96 11.31 31.79
CA LYS A 399 -12.79 10.86 31.02
C LYS A 399 -13.20 10.23 29.68
N GLN A 400 -14.32 9.51 29.68
CA GLN A 400 -14.94 8.93 28.51
C GLN A 400 -16.41 9.34 28.43
N VAL A 401 -16.88 9.64 27.23
CA VAL A 401 -18.26 10.06 26.98
C VAL A 401 -18.91 9.07 26.02
N ILE A 402 -20.06 8.56 26.43
CA ILE A 402 -20.88 7.65 25.64
C ILE A 402 -22.17 8.39 25.30
N LEU A 403 -22.44 8.53 24.01
CA LEU A 403 -23.66 9.13 23.50
C LEU A 403 -24.58 8.01 23.03
N VAL A 404 -25.76 7.92 23.62
CA VAL A 404 -26.76 6.91 23.27
C VAL A 404 -27.94 7.62 22.63
N SER A 405 -28.33 7.15 21.45
CA SER A 405 -29.45 7.69 20.69
C SER A 405 -30.11 6.55 19.94
N ASP A 406 -31.44 6.57 19.88
CA ASP A 406 -32.23 5.62 19.09
C ASP A 406 -32.21 5.96 17.60
N ASN A 407 -31.68 7.14 17.24
CA ASN A 407 -31.70 7.67 15.89
C ASN A 407 -30.29 7.84 15.36
N ARG A 408 -30.12 7.51 14.07
CA ARG A 408 -29.02 8.06 13.29
C ARG A 408 -29.24 9.57 13.12
N PRO A 409 -28.19 10.38 13.26
CA PRO A 409 -28.35 11.82 13.16
C PRO A 409 -28.61 12.23 11.71
N GLU A 410 -29.79 12.77 11.44
CA GLU A 410 -30.17 13.31 10.13
C GLU A 410 -30.14 14.85 10.09
N ASP A 411 -30.40 15.50 11.23
CA ASP A 411 -30.37 16.96 11.35
C ASP A 411 -28.92 17.48 11.32
N PRO A 412 -28.53 18.28 10.30
CA PRO A 412 -27.20 18.87 10.22
C PRO A 412 -26.80 19.77 11.39
N GLN A 413 -27.77 20.27 12.16
CA GLN A 413 -27.54 21.11 13.33
C GLN A 413 -27.35 20.30 14.63
N SER A 414 -27.66 19.01 14.63
CA SER A 414 -27.49 18.15 15.81
C SER A 414 -26.01 17.86 16.12
N LEU A 415 -25.66 17.77 17.40
CA LEU A 415 -24.32 17.36 17.84
C LEU A 415 -23.93 16.00 17.24
N LEU A 416 -24.84 15.04 17.28
CA LEU A 416 -24.61 13.69 16.78
C LEU A 416 -24.26 13.70 15.28
N TYR A 417 -24.89 14.55 14.47
CA TYR A 417 -24.57 14.69 13.04
C TYR A 417 -23.15 15.20 12.83
N GLN A 418 -22.74 16.19 13.62
CA GLN A 418 -21.39 16.75 13.54
C GLN A 418 -20.33 15.74 13.98
N LEU A 419 -20.59 14.98 15.04
CA LEU A 419 -19.68 13.95 15.55
C LEU A 419 -19.51 12.79 14.56
N ASN A 420 -20.57 12.39 13.86
CA ASN A 420 -20.51 11.32 12.85
C ASN A 420 -19.57 11.66 11.67
N ARG A 421 -19.26 12.95 11.45
CA ARG A 421 -18.32 13.39 10.40
C ARG A 421 -16.85 13.38 10.84
N LEU A 422 -16.57 13.13 12.11
CA LEU A 422 -15.23 13.23 12.71
C LEU A 422 -14.56 11.85 12.90
N ASP A 423 -14.97 10.83 12.14
CA ASP A 423 -14.49 9.43 12.25
C ASP A 423 -14.58 8.86 13.68
N ILE A 424 -15.52 9.37 14.49
CA ILE A 424 -15.79 8.85 15.83
C ILE A 424 -16.46 7.48 15.69
N PRO A 425 -16.03 6.46 16.45
CA PRO A 425 -16.68 5.15 16.41
C PRO A 425 -18.17 5.24 16.74
N VAL A 426 -19.01 4.81 15.82
CA VAL A 426 -20.45 4.65 16.03
C VAL A 426 -20.75 3.16 16.08
N TRP A 427 -21.45 2.75 17.14
CA TRP A 427 -21.93 1.38 17.30
C TRP A 427 -23.44 1.38 17.16
N ASP A 428 -23.93 0.85 16.04
CA ASP A 428 -25.35 0.52 15.93
C ASP A 428 -25.62 -0.67 16.87
N LEU A 429 -26.36 -0.42 17.94
CA LEU A 429 -26.80 -1.47 18.85
C LEU A 429 -27.87 -2.31 18.16
N ALA A 430 -27.48 -3.46 17.60
CA ALA A 430 -28.46 -4.46 17.21
C ALA A 430 -29.13 -5.02 18.50
N PRO A 431 -30.46 -5.16 18.57
CA PRO A 431 -31.11 -6.00 19.58
C PRO A 431 -30.37 -7.34 19.68
N SER A 432 -29.70 -7.53 20.81
CA SER A 432 -29.00 -8.75 21.11
C SER A 432 -30.04 -9.84 21.38
N GLU A 433 -30.17 -10.79 20.46
CA GLU A 433 -30.88 -12.05 20.72
C GLU A 433 -30.19 -12.89 21.83
N SER A 434 -28.96 -12.51 22.24
CA SER A 434 -28.12 -13.24 23.20
C SER A 434 -28.31 -12.87 24.66
N ASP A 435 -29.20 -11.90 24.97
CA ASP A 435 -29.66 -11.72 26.35
C ASP A 435 -31.12 -12.23 26.42
N PRO A 436 -31.40 -13.34 27.11
CA PRO A 436 -32.77 -13.74 27.42
C PRO A 436 -33.53 -12.67 28.24
N GLN A 437 -32.89 -11.56 28.61
CA GLN A 437 -33.52 -10.38 29.18
C GLN A 437 -33.02 -9.10 28.48
N PRO A 438 -33.88 -8.30 27.82
CA PRO A 438 -35.30 -8.17 28.12
C PRO A 438 -36.18 -8.77 27.02
N ALA A 439 -36.52 -10.05 27.19
CA ALA A 439 -37.84 -10.59 26.87
C ALA A 439 -39.01 -9.87 27.61
N HIS A 440 -38.76 -8.71 28.21
CA HIS A 440 -39.77 -7.76 28.67
C HIS A 440 -40.05 -6.62 27.66
N MET A 441 -39.18 -6.40 26.67
CA MET A 441 -39.42 -5.43 25.59
C MET A 441 -39.63 -6.08 24.23
N ALA A 442 -39.13 -7.31 24.02
CA ALA A 442 -39.71 -8.23 23.05
C ALA A 442 -41.10 -8.69 23.56
N THR A 443 -42.04 -7.75 23.40
CA THR A 443 -43.42 -7.97 23.02
C THR A 443 -44.34 -8.80 23.91
N LEU A 444 -44.80 -8.11 24.95
CA LEU A 444 -46.16 -8.24 25.45
C LEU A 444 -47.21 -8.27 24.31
N LEU A 445 -46.92 -7.65 23.16
CA LEU A 445 -47.77 -7.70 21.96
C LEU A 445 -47.48 -8.84 21.00
N GLY A 446 -46.58 -9.78 21.30
CA GLY A 446 -46.13 -10.81 20.36
C GLY A 446 -47.19 -11.90 20.16
N PRO A 447 -47.07 -12.76 19.13
CA PRO A 447 -48.05 -13.80 18.84
C PRO A 447 -48.17 -14.85 19.98
N GLU A 448 -47.18 -14.90 20.87
CA GLU A 448 -47.15 -15.71 22.11
C GLU A 448 -48.13 -15.21 23.19
N HIS A 449 -48.54 -13.94 23.10
CA HIS A 449 -49.37 -13.25 24.09
C HIS A 449 -50.59 -12.55 23.44
N PRO A 450 -51.45 -13.30 22.72
CA PRO A 450 -52.56 -12.71 21.95
C PRO A 450 -53.58 -11.97 22.83
N ASP A 451 -53.70 -12.34 24.10
CA ASP A 451 -54.64 -11.74 25.05
C ASP A 451 -54.28 -10.30 25.48
N GLN A 452 -53.11 -9.79 25.07
CA GLN A 452 -52.62 -8.48 25.52
C GLN A 452 -52.91 -7.35 24.53
N LEU A 453 -53.29 -7.67 23.29
CA LEU A 453 -53.73 -6.71 22.28
C LEU A 453 -55.21 -6.93 21.95
N HIS A 454 -56.05 -5.95 22.27
CA HIS A 454 -57.46 -5.98 21.89
C HIS A 454 -57.76 -4.88 20.89
N LEU A 455 -58.23 -5.29 19.72
CA LEU A 455 -58.68 -4.39 18.66
C LEU A 455 -60.19 -4.14 18.77
N GLU A 456 -60.60 -2.87 18.70
CA GLU A 456 -61.99 -2.45 18.58
C GLU A 456 -62.16 -1.57 17.34
N VAL A 457 -62.63 -2.21 16.27
CA VAL A 457 -63.01 -1.52 15.05
C VAL A 457 -64.41 -0.94 15.21
N ILE A 458 -64.56 0.37 15.03
CA ILE A 458 -65.84 1.08 15.16
C ILE A 458 -66.20 1.83 13.87
N SER A 459 -67.48 2.14 13.70
CA SER A 459 -67.95 2.96 12.57
C SER A 459 -67.88 4.45 12.92
N GLY A 460 -66.67 5.00 13.05
CA GLY A 460 -66.44 6.43 13.22
C GLY A 460 -66.04 7.12 11.91
N MET A 461 -66.31 8.42 11.82
CA MET A 461 -65.83 9.26 10.73
C MET A 461 -64.84 10.28 11.27
N TYR A 462 -63.77 10.53 10.52
CA TYR A 462 -62.80 11.58 10.83
C TYR A 462 -63.30 12.92 10.30
N ASP A 463 -63.35 13.92 11.17
CA ASP A 463 -63.76 15.30 10.85
C ASP A 463 -62.51 16.14 10.59
N GLU A 464 -62.14 16.34 9.32
CA GLU A 464 -60.93 17.08 8.93
C GLU A 464 -60.91 18.53 9.49
N PRO A 465 -61.99 19.34 9.41
CA PRO A 465 -62.01 20.67 10.02
C PRO A 465 -61.74 20.71 11.53
N LEU A 466 -62.19 19.69 12.27
CA LEU A 466 -62.03 19.62 13.72
C LEU A 466 -60.79 18.84 14.15
N ASP A 467 -60.20 18.04 13.25
CA ASP A 467 -59.06 17.16 13.51
C ASP A 467 -59.39 16.14 14.62
N THR A 468 -60.62 15.60 14.58
CA THR A 468 -61.18 14.71 15.62
C THR A 468 -61.99 13.56 15.04
N ASN A 469 -62.18 12.53 15.87
CA ASN A 469 -63.10 11.43 15.62
C ASN A 469 -63.89 11.17 16.90
N GLU A 470 -65.08 11.77 16.93
CA GLU A 470 -65.99 11.78 18.07
C GLU A 470 -66.35 10.35 18.53
N ALA A 471 -66.55 9.43 17.58
CA ALA A 471 -66.91 8.05 17.87
C ALA A 471 -65.79 7.32 18.61
N GLU A 472 -64.54 7.50 18.18
CA GLU A 472 -63.39 6.93 18.89
C GLU A 472 -63.23 7.56 20.28
N ALA A 473 -63.35 8.89 20.40
CA ALA A 473 -63.22 9.59 21.67
C ALA A 473 -64.26 9.09 22.69
N GLN A 474 -65.51 8.90 22.26
CA GLN A 474 -66.56 8.34 23.13
C GLN A 474 -66.25 6.89 23.51
N ARG A 475 -65.73 6.08 22.58
CA ARG A 475 -65.41 4.69 22.86
C ARG A 475 -64.27 4.55 23.86
N VAL A 476 -63.24 5.39 23.77
CA VAL A 476 -62.16 5.49 24.77
C VAL A 476 -62.73 5.70 26.18
N ILE A 477 -63.69 6.62 26.36
CA ILE A 477 -64.34 6.86 27.66
C ILE A 477 -65.10 5.62 28.15
N GLN A 478 -65.76 4.89 27.24
CA GLN A 478 -66.45 3.64 27.60
C GLN A 478 -65.47 2.55 28.04
N LEU A 479 -64.31 2.44 27.40
CA LEU A 479 -63.26 1.49 27.77
C LEU A 479 -62.64 1.79 29.13
N LEU A 480 -62.43 3.08 29.47
CA LEU A 480 -61.95 3.47 30.80
C LEU A 480 -62.84 2.95 31.93
N ASN A 481 -64.17 2.93 31.71
CA ASN A 481 -65.12 2.42 32.70
C ASN A 481 -65.07 0.89 32.85
N GLN A 482 -64.42 0.18 31.93
CA GLN A 482 -64.29 -1.28 31.94
C GLN A 482 -62.97 -1.74 32.57
N ILE A 483 -62.03 -0.83 32.85
CA ILE A 483 -60.75 -1.14 33.46
C ILE A 483 -60.97 -1.76 34.84
N ARG A 484 -60.38 -2.93 35.06
CA ARG A 484 -60.49 -3.69 36.32
C ARG A 484 -59.33 -3.38 37.25
N LYS A 485 -59.55 -3.58 38.55
CA LYS A 485 -58.50 -3.51 39.56
C LYS A 485 -57.53 -4.68 39.42
N THR A 486 -56.27 -4.43 39.72
CA THR A 486 -55.20 -5.44 39.81
C THR A 486 -55.48 -6.43 40.95
N PRO A 487 -54.78 -7.58 41.01
CA PRO A 487 -54.89 -8.52 42.13
C PRO A 487 -54.64 -7.89 43.51
N GLN A 488 -53.85 -6.81 43.56
CA GLN A 488 -53.55 -6.02 44.75
C GLN A 488 -54.68 -5.04 45.13
N ARG A 489 -55.83 -5.08 44.44
CA ARG A 489 -57.00 -4.22 44.61
C ARG A 489 -56.76 -2.72 44.32
N THR A 490 -55.70 -2.38 43.60
CA THR A 490 -55.43 -1.03 43.09
C THR A 490 -55.81 -0.92 41.61
N PHE A 491 -55.94 0.29 41.07
CA PHE A 491 -56.08 0.45 39.62
C PHE A 491 -54.72 0.42 38.93
N PRO A 492 -54.62 -0.13 37.70
CA PRO A 492 -53.41 -0.03 36.89
C PRO A 492 -53.13 1.42 36.47
N SER A 493 -51.89 1.72 36.07
CA SER A 493 -51.59 2.97 35.37
C SER A 493 -52.14 2.94 33.94
N VAL A 494 -52.76 4.04 33.50
CA VAL A 494 -53.47 4.08 32.22
C VAL A 494 -52.98 5.23 31.36
N GLY A 495 -52.53 4.91 30.15
CA GLY A 495 -52.24 5.90 29.11
C GLY A 495 -53.40 5.94 28.12
N ILE A 496 -53.84 7.13 27.72
CA ILE A 496 -54.72 7.32 26.57
C ILE A 496 -53.92 8.06 25.51
N LEU A 497 -53.74 7.43 24.36
CA LEU A 497 -53.00 7.98 23.23
C LEU A 497 -53.96 8.47 22.16
N ALA A 498 -53.73 9.68 21.68
CA ALA A 498 -54.39 10.24 20.50
C ALA A 498 -53.35 10.66 19.48
N PHE A 499 -53.70 10.57 18.19
CA PHE A 499 -52.76 10.88 17.11
C PHE A 499 -52.78 12.36 16.72
N THR A 500 -53.82 13.09 17.14
CA THR A 500 -53.97 14.52 16.86
C THR A 500 -54.17 15.31 18.15
N LEU A 501 -53.73 16.57 18.15
CA LEU A 501 -53.82 17.44 19.32
C LEU A 501 -55.28 17.71 19.69
N ARG A 502 -56.15 17.86 18.69
CA ARG A 502 -57.58 18.13 18.89
C ARG A 502 -58.30 16.91 19.46
N GLN A 503 -57.98 15.69 19.00
CA GLN A 503 -58.52 14.46 19.59
C GLN A 503 -58.10 14.28 21.05
N ARG A 504 -56.83 14.52 21.38
CA ARG A 504 -56.33 14.49 22.77
C ARG A 504 -57.14 15.43 23.65
N ASN A 505 -57.34 16.67 23.19
CA ASN A 505 -58.07 17.70 23.92
C ASN A 505 -59.57 17.36 24.03
N LEU A 506 -60.18 16.76 23.01
CA LEU A 506 -61.56 16.29 23.03
C LEU A 506 -61.75 15.24 24.14
N ILE A 507 -60.90 14.21 24.17
CA ILE A 507 -60.95 13.17 25.21
C ILE A 507 -60.75 13.78 26.61
N ALA A 508 -59.77 14.67 26.77
CA ALA A 508 -59.53 15.38 28.03
C ALA A 508 -60.76 16.22 28.45
N SER A 509 -61.46 16.85 27.50
CA SER A 509 -62.66 17.63 27.75
C SER A 509 -63.82 16.75 28.25
N TYR A 510 -63.96 15.52 27.74
CA TYR A 510 -64.94 14.56 28.22
C TYR A 510 -64.66 14.12 29.67
N LEU A 511 -63.41 13.78 29.97
CA LEU A 511 -62.99 13.44 31.34
C LEU A 511 -63.29 14.60 32.30
N LEU A 512 -63.00 15.84 31.88
CA LEU A 512 -63.31 17.02 32.68
C LEU A 512 -64.82 17.20 32.88
N LYS A 513 -65.62 17.06 31.83
CA LYS A 513 -67.08 17.20 31.88
C LYS A 513 -67.72 16.16 32.81
N ILE A 514 -67.28 14.90 32.74
CA ILE A 514 -67.73 13.82 33.64
C ILE A 514 -67.41 14.18 35.11
N LYS A 515 -66.21 14.69 35.37
CA LYS A 515 -65.79 15.13 36.72
C LYS A 515 -66.56 16.35 37.24
N GLN A 516 -66.88 17.30 36.37
CA GLN A 516 -67.63 18.52 36.73
C GLN A 516 -69.10 18.25 36.98
N GLN A 517 -69.69 17.36 36.19
CA GLN A 517 -71.13 17.02 36.27
C GLN A 517 -71.43 15.88 37.25
N ASN A 518 -70.41 15.31 37.91
CA ASN A 518 -70.51 14.09 38.72
C ASN A 518 -71.26 12.96 38.00
N ALA A 519 -71.03 12.82 36.69
CA ALA A 519 -71.69 11.81 35.87
C ALA A 519 -71.19 10.39 36.22
N PRO A 520 -71.94 9.32 35.83
CA PRO A 520 -71.48 7.95 36.02
C PRO A 520 -70.06 7.74 35.47
N GLY A 521 -69.16 7.19 36.28
CA GLY A 521 -67.73 7.02 35.96
C GLY A 521 -66.79 8.04 36.62
N ASN A 522 -67.30 9.12 37.24
CA ASN A 522 -66.47 10.12 37.93
C ASN A 522 -65.54 9.53 39.00
N ASP A 523 -66.05 8.67 39.90
CA ASP A 523 -65.24 8.05 40.95
C ASP A 523 -64.14 7.14 40.38
N MET A 524 -64.45 6.44 39.29
CA MET A 524 -63.51 5.59 38.56
C MET A 524 -62.37 6.44 37.99
N ILE A 525 -62.69 7.49 37.24
CA ILE A 525 -61.71 8.41 36.63
C ILE A 525 -60.80 9.02 37.70
N ARG A 526 -61.35 9.50 38.82
CA ARG A 526 -60.54 10.07 39.91
C ARG A 526 -59.59 9.05 40.54
N GLN A 527 -59.99 7.78 40.62
CA GLN A 527 -59.11 6.72 41.11
C GLN A 527 -58.03 6.38 40.10
N LEU A 528 -58.35 6.34 38.80
CA LEU A 528 -57.37 6.16 37.73
C LEU A 528 -56.35 7.31 37.68
N GLU A 529 -56.78 8.57 37.83
CA GLU A 529 -55.88 9.74 37.91
C GLU A 529 -54.90 9.63 39.08
N ARG A 530 -55.36 9.16 40.25
CA ARG A 530 -54.47 8.90 41.40
C ARG A 530 -53.45 7.78 41.15
N ASN A 531 -53.75 6.87 40.22
CA ASN A 531 -52.87 5.77 39.83
C ASN A 531 -52.13 6.04 38.49
N GLY A 532 -52.17 7.27 37.97
CA GLY A 532 -51.38 7.68 36.81
C GLY A 532 -52.11 7.79 35.47
N LEU A 533 -53.44 7.94 35.44
CA LEU A 533 -54.17 8.22 34.19
C LEU A 533 -53.64 9.47 33.49
N SER A 534 -53.20 9.33 32.24
CA SER A 534 -52.70 10.43 31.41
C SER A 534 -53.33 10.38 30.01
N VAL A 535 -53.61 11.55 29.43
CA VAL A 535 -54.05 11.69 28.03
C VAL A 535 -52.94 12.37 27.25
N LEU A 536 -52.43 11.70 26.23
CA LEU A 536 -51.17 12.00 25.55
C LEU A 536 -51.38 12.11 24.03
N LEU A 537 -50.59 12.98 23.42
CA LEU A 537 -50.33 12.93 21.98
C LEU A 537 -49.35 11.79 21.68
N VAL A 538 -49.36 11.26 20.45
CA VAL A 538 -48.54 10.10 20.05
C VAL A 538 -47.05 10.26 20.40
N ASP A 539 -46.49 11.45 20.19
CA ASP A 539 -45.09 11.82 20.45
C ASP A 539 -44.73 11.95 21.94
N GLU A 540 -45.73 12.17 22.81
CA GLU A 540 -45.58 12.27 24.26
C GLU A 540 -45.47 10.90 24.96
N LEU A 541 -45.63 9.79 24.21
CA LEU A 541 -45.55 8.42 24.74
C LEU A 541 -44.12 8.01 25.14
N TYR A 542 -43.11 8.51 24.44
CA TYR A 542 -41.72 8.07 24.60
C TYR A 542 -41.25 8.18 26.07
N GLY A 543 -40.64 7.11 26.58
CA GLY A 543 -40.10 7.05 27.95
C GLY A 543 -41.16 6.95 29.05
N ARG A 544 -42.45 6.87 28.71
CA ARG A 544 -43.53 6.60 29.66
C ARG A 544 -43.92 5.14 29.61
N GLN A 545 -44.33 4.60 30.75
CA GLN A 545 -44.81 3.22 30.86
C GLN A 545 -46.18 3.20 31.50
N PHE A 546 -47.08 2.43 30.91
CA PHE A 546 -48.44 2.23 31.37
C PHE A 546 -48.74 0.75 31.46
N ASP A 547 -49.45 0.34 32.52
CA ASP A 547 -49.98 -1.03 32.62
C ASP A 547 -51.01 -1.27 31.50
N VAL A 548 -51.89 -0.30 31.24
CA VAL A 548 -52.90 -0.32 30.18
C VAL A 548 -52.75 0.89 29.28
N LEU A 549 -52.64 0.68 27.97
CA LEU A 549 -52.60 1.75 26.97
C LEU A 549 -53.85 1.68 26.07
N ILE A 550 -54.68 2.72 26.10
CA ILE A 550 -55.81 2.88 25.18
C ILE A 550 -55.36 3.78 24.04
N ILE A 551 -55.53 3.34 22.80
CA ILE A 551 -55.09 4.08 21.61
C ILE A 551 -56.32 4.46 20.80
N SER A 552 -56.50 5.75 20.56
CA SER A 552 -57.40 6.27 19.53
C SER A 552 -56.55 6.69 18.33
N LEU A 553 -56.60 5.90 17.25
CA LEU A 553 -55.88 6.24 16.02
C LEU A 553 -56.36 7.56 15.40
N THR A 554 -57.54 8.03 15.78
CA THR A 554 -58.17 9.28 15.35
C THR A 554 -58.63 9.23 13.89
N PHE A 555 -57.79 8.76 12.98
CA PHE A 555 -58.11 8.71 11.56
C PHE A 555 -59.11 7.61 11.22
N GLY A 556 -59.96 7.91 10.25
CA GLY A 556 -61.01 7.06 9.76
C GLY A 556 -61.47 7.54 8.37
N PRO A 557 -62.54 6.97 7.82
CA PRO A 557 -63.13 7.49 6.59
C PRO A 557 -63.69 8.91 6.81
N ILE A 558 -63.48 9.81 5.85
CA ILE A 558 -64.03 11.18 5.88
C ILE A 558 -65.46 11.25 5.32
N ASN A 559 -65.91 10.20 4.64
CA ASN A 559 -67.21 10.11 4.00
C ASN A 559 -67.70 8.66 3.91
N ALA A 560 -68.98 8.49 3.54
CA ALA A 560 -69.59 7.17 3.38
C ALA A 560 -68.99 6.33 2.23
N GLN A 561 -68.23 6.95 1.33
CA GLN A 561 -67.53 6.26 0.24
C GLN A 561 -66.21 5.61 0.68
N GLY A 562 -65.77 5.84 1.92
CA GLY A 562 -64.51 5.29 2.42
C GLY A 562 -63.27 5.99 1.86
N THR A 563 -63.33 7.31 1.67
CA THR A 563 -62.11 8.09 1.37
C THR A 563 -61.29 8.28 2.66
N ILE A 564 -59.98 8.08 2.59
CA ILE A 564 -59.03 8.34 3.68
C ILE A 564 -58.43 9.73 3.45
N THR A 565 -58.29 10.50 4.53
CA THR A 565 -57.65 11.83 4.47
C THR A 565 -56.15 11.73 4.18
N GLU A 566 -55.61 12.72 3.47
CA GLU A 566 -54.16 12.89 3.31
C GLU A 566 -53.49 13.34 4.62
N GLU A 567 -54.25 13.86 5.60
CA GLU A 567 -53.70 14.33 6.87
C GLU A 567 -53.01 13.23 7.69
N ILE A 568 -53.38 11.95 7.49
CA ILE A 568 -52.72 10.80 8.11
C ILE A 568 -51.23 10.70 7.74
N ARG A 569 -50.81 11.36 6.65
CA ARG A 569 -49.40 11.44 6.23
C ARG A 569 -48.54 12.27 7.18
N PHE A 570 -49.09 12.93 8.19
CA PHE A 570 -48.30 13.50 9.30
C PHE A 570 -47.43 12.42 9.98
N LEU A 571 -47.80 11.13 9.90
CA LEU A 571 -46.98 10.01 10.37
C LEU A 571 -45.63 9.88 9.63
N GLU A 572 -45.50 10.49 8.45
CA GLU A 572 -44.25 10.55 7.69
C GLU A 572 -43.28 11.60 8.27
N GLU A 573 -43.77 12.53 9.10
CA GLU A 573 -42.91 13.47 9.79
C GLU A 573 -42.04 12.73 10.83
N PRO A 574 -40.73 13.06 10.94
CA PRO A 574 -39.80 12.31 11.80
C PRO A 574 -40.27 12.12 13.26
N PRO A 575 -40.86 13.14 13.94
CA PRO A 575 -41.35 12.97 15.31
C PRO A 575 -42.49 11.94 15.40
N ALA A 576 -43.45 11.97 14.49
CA ALA A 576 -44.60 11.07 14.47
C ALA A 576 -44.21 9.65 14.05
N ALA A 577 -43.30 9.50 13.07
CA ALA A 577 -42.72 8.21 12.70
C ALA A 577 -41.96 7.55 13.86
N LYS A 578 -41.22 8.34 14.66
CA LYS A 578 -40.55 7.86 15.88
C LYS A 578 -41.57 7.41 16.94
N ALA A 579 -42.62 8.20 17.11
CA ALA A 579 -43.68 7.91 18.06
C ALA A 579 -44.43 6.61 17.72
N LEU A 580 -44.71 6.38 16.42
CA LEU A 580 -45.31 5.15 15.94
C LEU A 580 -44.42 3.93 16.22
N ARG A 581 -43.10 4.02 15.95
CA ARG A 581 -42.16 2.94 16.31
C ARG A 581 -42.13 2.66 17.81
N SER A 582 -42.07 3.72 18.61
CA SER A 582 -42.09 3.62 20.08
C SER A 582 -43.38 2.97 20.60
N LEU A 583 -44.50 3.20 19.91
CA LEU A 583 -45.78 2.57 20.21
C LEU A 583 -45.75 1.06 19.89
N LEU A 584 -45.19 0.66 18.75
CA LEU A 584 -45.09 -0.75 18.35
C LEU A 584 -44.21 -1.59 19.30
N GLU A 585 -43.21 -0.95 19.90
CA GLU A 585 -42.26 -1.57 20.84
C GLU A 585 -42.64 -1.33 22.32
N HIS A 586 -43.81 -0.73 22.57
CA HIS A 586 -44.16 -0.27 23.91
C HIS A 586 -44.39 -1.43 24.90
N PRO A 587 -43.77 -1.42 26.10
CA PRO A 587 -43.85 -2.52 27.07
C PRO A 587 -45.15 -2.53 27.89
N SER A 588 -46.29 -2.15 27.32
CA SER A 588 -47.58 -2.16 28.03
C SER A 588 -48.05 -3.59 28.26
N ARG A 589 -48.59 -3.89 29.45
CA ARG A 589 -49.19 -5.21 29.75
C ARG A 589 -50.47 -5.47 28.96
N GLN A 590 -51.19 -4.42 28.59
CA GLN A 590 -52.39 -4.50 27.78
C GLN A 590 -52.52 -3.27 26.88
N ILE A 591 -52.86 -3.49 25.62
CA ILE A 591 -53.19 -2.46 24.64
C ILE A 591 -54.63 -2.63 24.18
N LEU A 592 -55.39 -1.53 24.24
CA LEU A 592 -56.76 -1.41 23.73
C LEU A 592 -56.73 -0.45 22.54
N LEU A 593 -56.74 -1.00 21.33
CA LEU A 593 -56.64 -0.25 20.08
C LEU A 593 -58.04 0.05 19.54
N VAL A 594 -58.42 1.32 19.53
CA VAL A 594 -59.67 1.81 18.94
C VAL A 594 -59.36 2.46 17.60
N THR A 595 -60.05 2.01 16.55
CA THR A 595 -59.84 2.50 15.18
C THR A 595 -61.12 2.55 14.38
N SER A 596 -61.25 3.57 13.55
CA SER A 596 -62.28 3.65 12.49
C SER A 596 -61.80 3.12 11.14
N LEU A 597 -60.54 2.66 11.02
CA LEU A 597 -59.98 2.08 9.80
C LEU A 597 -60.33 0.58 9.71
N GLN A 598 -61.35 0.26 8.92
CA GLN A 598 -61.81 -1.12 8.71
C GLN A 598 -60.93 -1.89 7.71
N GLU A 599 -60.89 -3.22 7.81
CA GLU A 599 -60.08 -4.07 6.93
C GLU A 599 -60.36 -3.84 5.43
N ASP A 600 -61.63 -3.75 5.04
CA ASP A 600 -62.02 -3.52 3.64
C ASP A 600 -61.51 -2.16 3.12
N LEU A 601 -61.52 -1.14 3.99
CA LEU A 601 -61.01 0.19 3.71
C LEU A 601 -59.48 0.17 3.53
N LEU A 602 -58.77 -0.53 4.42
CA LEU A 602 -57.32 -0.74 4.33
C LEU A 602 -56.94 -1.50 3.06
N ARG A 603 -57.73 -2.52 2.68
CA ARG A 603 -57.53 -3.32 1.45
C ARG A 603 -57.75 -2.48 0.18
N ALA A 604 -58.80 -1.66 0.14
CA ALA A 604 -59.08 -0.78 -0.99
C ALA A 604 -57.98 0.28 -1.20
N ASN A 605 -57.30 0.69 -0.13
CA ASN A 605 -56.28 1.74 -0.12
C ASN A 605 -54.85 1.20 0.09
N GLN A 606 -54.56 -0.06 -0.27
CA GLN A 606 -53.23 -0.66 -0.07
C GLN A 606 -52.09 0.14 -0.72
N GLY A 607 -52.32 0.71 -1.91
CA GLY A 607 -51.32 1.53 -2.60
C GLY A 607 -50.94 2.79 -1.82
N PHE A 608 -51.92 3.40 -1.13
CA PHE A 608 -51.71 4.58 -0.30
C PHE A 608 -50.86 4.23 0.94
N PHE A 609 -51.23 3.18 1.68
CA PHE A 609 -50.45 2.78 2.87
C PHE A 609 -49.06 2.23 2.55
N ARG A 610 -48.83 1.71 1.34
CA ARG A 610 -47.52 1.25 0.87
C ARG A 610 -46.64 2.37 0.28
N SER A 611 -47.12 3.62 0.30
CA SER A 611 -46.39 4.75 -0.28
C SER A 611 -45.18 5.20 0.54
N SER A 612 -45.18 4.94 1.85
CA SER A 612 -44.11 5.29 2.78
C SER A 612 -43.97 4.24 3.90
N GLU A 613 -42.78 4.17 4.50
CA GLU A 613 -42.47 3.18 5.55
C GLU A 613 -43.35 3.35 6.82
N PRO A 614 -43.59 4.56 7.36
CA PRO A 614 -44.44 4.72 8.54
C PRO A 614 -45.90 4.31 8.30
N LEU A 615 -46.46 4.62 7.14
CA LEU A 615 -47.81 4.19 6.77
C LEU A 615 -47.88 2.67 6.58
N LEU A 616 -46.82 2.08 6.03
CA LEU A 616 -46.71 0.62 5.88
C LEU A 616 -46.64 -0.07 7.23
N GLN A 617 -45.92 0.50 8.20
CA GLN A 617 -45.86 0.00 9.58
C GLN A 617 -47.23 0.07 10.26
N LEU A 618 -47.94 1.18 10.17
CA LEU A 618 -49.31 1.29 10.69
C LEU A 618 -50.23 0.25 10.05
N TYR A 619 -50.16 0.09 8.73
CA TYR A 619 -50.94 -0.88 7.99
C TYR A 619 -50.66 -2.32 8.45
N ARG A 620 -49.38 -2.71 8.57
CA ARG A 620 -49.00 -4.03 9.08
C ARG A 620 -49.43 -4.25 10.53
N PHE A 621 -49.40 -3.20 11.36
CA PHE A 621 -49.84 -3.28 12.76
C PHE A 621 -51.34 -3.52 12.87
N LEU A 622 -52.15 -2.83 12.06
CA LEU A 622 -53.59 -3.07 11.98
C LEU A 622 -53.88 -4.50 11.49
N GLN A 623 -53.20 -4.97 10.45
CA GLN A 623 -53.34 -6.36 9.98
C GLN A 623 -52.98 -7.39 11.04
N TYR A 624 -51.94 -7.11 11.83
CA TYR A 624 -51.53 -7.94 12.94
C TYR A 624 -52.58 -7.98 14.05
N ALA A 625 -53.10 -6.82 14.45
CA ALA A 625 -54.15 -6.70 15.46
C ALA A 625 -55.44 -7.42 15.05
N GLU A 626 -55.84 -7.30 13.78
CA GLU A 626 -56.98 -8.02 13.20
C GLU A 626 -56.76 -9.54 13.22
N ALA A 627 -55.58 -10.01 12.81
CA ALA A 627 -55.26 -11.44 12.79
C ALA A 627 -55.24 -12.06 14.19
N ILE A 628 -54.79 -11.33 15.21
CA ILE A 628 -54.90 -11.77 16.61
C ILE A 628 -56.37 -11.86 17.01
N GLN A 629 -57.17 -10.81 16.77
CA GLN A 629 -58.58 -10.79 17.14
C GLN A 629 -59.38 -11.90 16.45
N GLY A 630 -59.04 -12.24 15.21
CA GLY A 630 -59.63 -13.34 14.45
C GLY A 630 -59.13 -14.74 14.84
N GLY A 631 -58.09 -14.85 15.68
CA GLY A 631 -57.49 -16.13 16.06
C GLY A 631 -56.69 -16.82 14.93
N GLU A 632 -56.24 -16.06 13.92
CA GLU A 632 -55.54 -16.57 12.74
C GLU A 632 -54.02 -16.66 12.99
N THR A 633 -53.56 -17.71 13.71
CA THR A 633 -52.15 -17.84 14.16
C THR A 633 -51.10 -17.71 13.05
N ALA A 634 -51.33 -18.29 11.88
CA ALA A 634 -50.38 -18.22 10.77
C ALA A 634 -50.28 -16.80 10.20
N ARG A 635 -51.41 -16.10 10.09
CA ARG A 635 -51.47 -14.73 9.56
C ARG A 635 -50.90 -13.74 10.57
N SER A 636 -51.18 -13.92 11.87
CA SER A 636 -50.62 -13.06 12.92
C SER A 636 -49.10 -13.20 12.99
N LYS A 637 -48.57 -14.43 12.90
CA LYS A 637 -47.12 -14.65 12.85
C LYS A 637 -46.46 -14.00 11.62
N ALA A 638 -47.05 -14.16 10.43
CA ALA A 638 -46.53 -13.53 9.21
C ALA A 638 -46.58 -11.99 9.26
N ALA A 639 -47.66 -11.41 9.77
CA ALA A 639 -47.79 -9.96 9.95
C ALA A 639 -46.82 -9.43 11.01
N TRP A 640 -46.58 -10.20 12.07
CA TRP A 640 -45.60 -9.90 13.11
C TRP A 640 -44.17 -9.86 12.58
N GLU A 641 -43.77 -10.88 11.83
CA GLU A 641 -42.46 -10.97 11.17
C GLU A 641 -42.27 -9.84 10.15
N ALA A 642 -43.33 -9.42 9.45
CA ALA A 642 -43.28 -8.29 8.54
C ALA A 642 -43.16 -6.93 9.26
N LEU A 643 -43.63 -6.80 10.51
CA LEU A 643 -43.44 -5.61 11.35
C LEU A 643 -42.01 -5.50 11.87
N HIS A 644 -41.39 -6.63 12.16
CA HIS A 644 -40.05 -6.72 12.74
C HIS A 644 -39.15 -7.55 11.82
N PRO A 645 -38.81 -7.03 10.62
CA PRO A 645 -37.91 -7.74 9.74
C PRO A 645 -36.60 -8.01 10.50
N PRO A 646 -36.08 -9.25 10.50
CA PRO A 646 -34.85 -9.55 11.20
C PRO A 646 -33.74 -8.64 10.68
N ILE A 647 -32.92 -8.12 11.60
CA ILE A 647 -31.78 -7.29 11.22
C ILE A 647 -30.84 -8.14 10.37
N GLN A 648 -30.73 -7.76 9.10
CA GLN A 648 -29.85 -8.45 8.18
C GLN A 648 -28.43 -7.90 8.34
N ILE A 649 -27.50 -8.78 8.68
CA ILE A 649 -26.08 -8.40 8.76
C ILE A 649 -25.46 -8.64 7.40
N GLU A 650 -25.24 -7.55 6.65
CA GLU A 650 -24.61 -7.62 5.33
C GLU A 650 -23.25 -8.33 5.37
N ALA A 651 -23.07 -9.26 4.43
CA ALA A 651 -21.77 -9.84 4.15
C ALA A 651 -20.91 -8.78 3.46
N ARG A 652 -19.81 -8.38 4.10
CA ARG A 652 -18.77 -7.59 3.43
C ARG A 652 -18.22 -8.35 2.24
N ASP A 653 -17.94 -7.61 1.17
CA ASP A 653 -17.17 -8.15 0.05
C ASP A 653 -15.78 -8.53 0.55
N SER A 654 -15.51 -9.84 0.55
CA SER A 654 -14.21 -10.39 0.94
C SER A 654 -13.48 -10.87 -0.30
N VAL A 655 -12.35 -10.22 -0.61
CA VAL A 655 -11.44 -10.69 -1.66
C VAL A 655 -11.04 -12.14 -1.40
N PHE A 656 -10.82 -12.50 -0.13
CA PHE A 656 -10.46 -13.86 0.24
C PHE A 656 -11.54 -14.89 -0.12
N CYS A 657 -12.84 -14.56 0.03
CA CYS A 657 -13.92 -15.47 -0.38
C CYS A 657 -13.96 -15.69 -1.89
N ARG A 658 -13.62 -14.66 -2.68
CA ARG A 658 -13.53 -14.77 -4.13
C ARG A 658 -12.37 -15.66 -4.55
N GLU A 659 -11.19 -15.43 -3.97
CA GLU A 659 -9.98 -16.26 -4.19
C GLU A 659 -10.22 -17.72 -3.77
N LEU A 660 -10.88 -17.93 -2.62
CA LEU A 660 -11.30 -19.24 -2.14
C LEU A 660 -12.20 -19.94 -3.16
N LYS A 661 -13.23 -19.26 -3.67
CA LYS A 661 -14.11 -19.80 -4.70
C LYS A 661 -13.33 -20.14 -5.97
N GLU A 662 -12.48 -19.24 -6.47
CA GLU A 662 -11.68 -19.45 -7.68
C GLU A 662 -10.75 -20.66 -7.56
N ALA A 663 -10.07 -20.81 -6.42
CA ALA A 663 -9.20 -21.95 -6.14
C ALA A 663 -9.95 -23.29 -6.04
N MET A 664 -11.26 -23.26 -5.78
CA MET A 664 -12.12 -24.44 -5.68
C MET A 664 -12.77 -24.85 -7.01
N LEU A 665 -12.82 -23.95 -8.02
CA LEU A 665 -13.37 -24.22 -9.36
C LEU A 665 -12.75 -25.43 -10.09
N PRO A 666 -11.46 -25.80 -9.90
CA PRO A 666 -10.91 -27.03 -10.47
C PRO A 666 -11.53 -28.32 -9.92
N TYR A 667 -12.16 -28.27 -8.74
CA TYR A 667 -12.73 -29.44 -8.05
C TYR A 667 -14.25 -29.50 -8.17
N PHE A 668 -14.94 -28.35 -8.19
CA PHE A 668 -16.39 -28.26 -8.24
C PHE A 668 -16.87 -27.19 -9.23
N PRO A 669 -18.01 -27.38 -9.90
CA PRO A 669 -18.56 -26.36 -10.79
C PRO A 669 -19.02 -25.13 -10.00
N SER A 670 -19.02 -23.96 -10.66
CA SER A 670 -19.40 -22.69 -10.03
C SER A 670 -20.81 -22.67 -9.46
N SER A 671 -21.71 -23.54 -9.95
CA SER A 671 -23.09 -23.68 -9.49
C SER A 671 -23.22 -24.23 -8.06
N HIS A 672 -22.17 -24.88 -7.53
CA HIS A 672 -22.14 -25.32 -6.14
C HIS A 672 -21.86 -24.17 -5.17
N PHE A 673 -21.46 -22.99 -5.64
CA PHE A 673 -21.07 -21.88 -4.77
C PHE A 673 -22.07 -20.73 -4.83
N SER A 674 -22.66 -20.40 -3.68
CA SER A 674 -23.51 -19.23 -3.50
C SER A 674 -22.79 -18.21 -2.62
N GLU A 675 -22.63 -16.99 -3.12
CA GLU A 675 -22.09 -15.85 -2.35
C GLU A 675 -23.24 -15.10 -1.70
N LYS A 676 -23.02 -14.57 -0.49
CA LYS A 676 -23.99 -13.76 0.25
C LYS A 676 -25.36 -14.44 0.39
N ALA A 677 -25.37 -15.72 0.74
CA ALA A 677 -26.62 -16.44 1.02
C ALA A 677 -27.18 -16.03 2.38
N LEU A 678 -28.45 -15.62 2.45
CA LEU A 678 -29.11 -15.26 3.70
C LEU A 678 -29.60 -16.50 4.44
N ALA A 679 -29.10 -16.72 5.66
CA ALA A 679 -29.53 -17.81 6.54
C ALA A 679 -29.51 -17.36 8.01
N ALA A 680 -30.54 -17.69 8.78
CA ALA A 680 -30.68 -17.30 10.20
C ALA A 680 -30.42 -15.79 10.47
N GLY A 681 -30.86 -14.92 9.54
CA GLY A 681 -30.67 -13.47 9.63
C GLY A 681 -29.24 -12.97 9.30
N VAL A 682 -28.32 -13.86 8.91
CA VAL A 682 -26.93 -13.53 8.58
C VAL A 682 -26.66 -13.82 7.10
N PHE A 683 -26.01 -12.89 6.42
CA PHE A 683 -25.48 -13.17 5.09
C PHE A 683 -24.18 -13.98 5.21
N LEU A 684 -24.25 -15.25 4.81
CA LEU A 684 -23.10 -16.14 4.76
C LEU A 684 -22.18 -15.73 3.59
N PRO A 685 -20.87 -15.57 3.84
CA PRO A 685 -19.95 -15.03 2.84
C PRO A 685 -19.79 -15.96 1.63
N LEU A 686 -19.68 -17.27 1.87
CA LEU A 686 -19.62 -18.28 0.83
C LEU A 686 -20.28 -19.57 1.34
N VAL A 687 -21.21 -20.10 0.56
CA VAL A 687 -21.89 -21.37 0.82
C VAL A 687 -21.57 -22.35 -0.30
N PHE A 688 -21.17 -23.56 0.09
CA PHE A 688 -21.06 -24.71 -0.80
C PHE A 688 -22.33 -25.55 -0.68
N SER A 689 -23.03 -25.72 -1.79
CA SER A 689 -24.19 -26.59 -1.93
C SER A 689 -23.78 -27.87 -2.66
N PRO A 690 -23.87 -29.04 -2.01
CA PRO A 690 -23.57 -30.33 -2.63
C PRO A 690 -24.57 -30.68 -3.76
N LYS A 691 -24.20 -31.68 -4.58
CA LYS A 691 -24.97 -32.06 -5.78
C LYS A 691 -26.30 -32.76 -5.44
N GLU A 692 -26.35 -33.52 -4.36
CA GLU A 692 -27.56 -34.20 -3.89
C GLU A 692 -28.34 -33.30 -2.95
N GLN A 693 -29.66 -33.16 -3.16
CA GLN A 693 -30.53 -32.30 -2.34
C GLN A 693 -30.68 -32.78 -0.89
N GLU A 694 -30.26 -34.02 -0.58
CA GLU A 694 -30.31 -34.58 0.78
C GLU A 694 -29.08 -34.20 1.63
N ASP A 695 -27.99 -33.74 1.01
CA ASP A 695 -26.78 -33.34 1.74
C ASP A 695 -26.88 -31.91 2.28
N GLN A 696 -26.36 -31.72 3.51
CA GLN A 696 -26.41 -30.44 4.19
C GLN A 696 -25.50 -29.38 3.51
N PRO A 697 -26.00 -28.16 3.23
CA PRO A 697 -25.16 -27.09 2.70
C PRO A 697 -24.07 -26.70 3.70
N VAL A 698 -22.88 -26.38 3.19
CA VAL A 698 -21.70 -26.04 4.00
C VAL A 698 -21.44 -24.54 3.93
N ALA A 699 -21.51 -23.84 5.05
CA ALA A 699 -21.08 -22.45 5.16
C ALA A 699 -19.56 -22.39 5.37
N LEU A 700 -18.85 -21.80 4.41
CA LEU A 700 -17.40 -21.57 4.49
C LEU A 700 -17.16 -20.23 5.21
N LEU A 701 -16.53 -20.27 6.38
CA LEU A 701 -16.37 -19.13 7.29
C LEU A 701 -14.90 -18.65 7.33
N PRO A 702 -14.56 -17.55 6.65
CA PRO A 702 -13.22 -16.94 6.72
C PRO A 702 -12.81 -16.59 8.16
N ASP A 703 -11.63 -17.06 8.55
CA ASP A 703 -11.02 -16.80 9.86
C ASP A 703 -11.94 -17.10 11.05
N ALA A 704 -12.86 -18.05 10.83
CA ALA A 704 -13.90 -18.50 11.73
C ALA A 704 -14.94 -17.45 12.14
N PHE A 705 -14.95 -16.23 11.61
CA PHE A 705 -15.89 -15.20 12.07
C PHE A 705 -17.09 -15.06 11.12
N LEU A 706 -18.30 -15.19 11.64
CA LEU A 706 -19.54 -15.13 10.85
C LEU A 706 -19.75 -13.75 10.18
N ALA A 707 -19.38 -12.65 10.84
CA ALA A 707 -19.48 -11.30 10.28
C ALA A 707 -18.47 -10.35 10.93
N PHE A 708 -17.48 -9.82 10.19
CA PHE A 708 -16.49 -8.87 10.71
C PHE A 708 -17.13 -7.51 11.04
N THR A 709 -17.61 -7.35 12.28
CA THR A 709 -18.09 -6.08 12.81
C THR A 709 -17.45 -5.83 14.17
N ALA A 710 -17.19 -4.56 14.51
CA ALA A 710 -16.68 -4.17 15.81
C ALA A 710 -17.70 -4.34 16.95
N ALA A 711 -18.91 -4.82 16.64
CA ALA A 711 -20.07 -4.89 17.52
C ALA A 711 -20.49 -6.32 17.89
N THR A 712 -19.81 -7.35 17.37
CA THR A 712 -20.17 -8.76 17.61
C THR A 712 -19.32 -9.38 18.73
N SER A 713 -19.93 -10.19 19.58
CA SER A 713 -19.27 -10.90 20.69
C SER A 713 -19.13 -12.39 20.38
N PHE A 714 -18.19 -13.07 21.05
CA PHE A 714 -18.05 -14.52 20.94
C PHE A 714 -19.30 -15.29 21.41
N GLU A 715 -20.08 -14.72 22.32
CA GLU A 715 -21.36 -15.29 22.78
C GLU A 715 -22.42 -15.22 21.68
N TRP A 716 -22.56 -14.06 21.03
CA TRP A 716 -23.45 -13.86 19.88
C TRP A 716 -23.07 -14.78 18.73
N GLU A 717 -21.77 -14.88 18.44
CA GLU A 717 -21.27 -15.73 17.36
C GLU A 717 -21.61 -17.21 17.63
N GLN A 718 -21.42 -17.68 18.86
CA GLN A 718 -21.78 -19.04 19.24
C GLN A 718 -23.28 -19.32 19.05
N GLN A 719 -24.15 -18.39 19.45
CA GLN A 719 -25.59 -18.52 19.24
C GLN A 719 -25.94 -18.58 17.75
N LYS A 720 -25.39 -17.69 16.92
CA LYS A 720 -25.67 -17.71 15.47
C LYS A 720 -25.16 -18.97 14.79
N ARG A 721 -24.05 -19.53 15.28
CA ARG A 721 -23.59 -20.84 14.83
C ARG A 721 -24.62 -21.94 15.15
N GLU A 722 -25.17 -21.95 16.36
CA GLU A 722 -26.20 -22.91 16.77
C GLU A 722 -27.49 -22.75 15.95
N GLU A 723 -27.91 -21.51 15.65
CA GLU A 723 -29.08 -21.24 14.81
C GLU A 723 -28.88 -21.71 13.35
N LEU A 724 -27.69 -21.48 12.78
CA LEU A 724 -27.35 -21.95 11.43
C LEU A 724 -27.28 -23.48 11.37
N GLU A 725 -26.70 -24.12 12.38
CA GLU A 725 -26.69 -25.59 12.50
C GLU A 725 -28.13 -26.14 12.62
N THR A 726 -28.99 -25.48 13.39
CA THR A 726 -30.42 -25.81 13.51
C THR A 726 -31.17 -25.59 12.18
N ALA A 727 -30.77 -24.58 11.40
CA ALA A 727 -31.27 -24.33 10.06
C ALA A 727 -30.73 -25.31 8.99
N GLY A 728 -29.90 -26.29 9.40
CA GLY A 728 -29.39 -27.35 8.53
C GLY A 728 -28.06 -27.03 7.84
N TYR A 729 -27.37 -25.95 8.22
CA TYR A 729 -26.06 -25.61 7.67
C TYR A 729 -24.94 -26.25 8.47
N ARG A 730 -23.99 -26.86 7.78
CA ARG A 730 -22.71 -27.27 8.38
C ARG A 730 -21.73 -26.11 8.32
N LEU A 731 -21.13 -25.77 9.45
CA LEU A 731 -20.20 -24.65 9.52
C LEU A 731 -18.75 -25.13 9.38
N PHE A 732 -17.99 -24.51 8.46
CA PHE A 732 -16.61 -24.89 8.18
C PHE A 732 -15.68 -23.67 8.15
N PRO A 733 -14.76 -23.53 9.12
CA PRO A 733 -13.83 -22.41 9.16
C PRO A 733 -12.70 -22.56 8.12
N VAL A 734 -12.38 -21.47 7.43
CA VAL A 734 -11.31 -21.39 6.43
C VAL A 734 -10.33 -20.29 6.81
N TRP A 735 -9.06 -20.62 7.05
CA TRP A 735 -8.08 -19.69 7.62
C TRP A 735 -7.27 -18.99 6.54
N SER A 736 -7.40 -17.67 6.42
CA SER A 736 -6.70 -16.87 5.41
C SER A 736 -5.17 -17.02 5.52
N VAL A 737 -4.65 -17.13 6.75
CA VAL A 737 -3.21 -17.34 7.04
C VAL A 737 -2.67 -18.64 6.45
N GLN A 738 -3.47 -19.70 6.39
CA GLN A 738 -3.06 -20.99 5.82
C GLN A 738 -3.07 -20.93 4.29
N TRP A 739 -4.12 -20.34 3.74
CA TRP A 739 -4.31 -20.17 2.30
C TRP A 739 -3.26 -19.25 1.66
N TRP A 740 -2.80 -18.23 2.38
CA TRP A 740 -1.72 -17.37 1.90
C TRP A 740 -0.37 -18.11 1.81
N LYS A 741 -0.12 -19.07 2.72
CA LYS A 741 1.14 -19.83 2.75
C LYS A 741 1.20 -20.87 1.63
N ASP A 742 0.15 -21.65 1.46
CA ASP A 742 0.05 -22.65 0.38
C ASP A 742 -1.41 -22.80 -0.09
N PRO A 743 -1.86 -21.97 -1.03
CA PRO A 743 -3.25 -21.99 -1.49
C PRO A 743 -3.59 -23.30 -2.23
N ARG A 744 -2.60 -23.95 -2.85
CA ARG A 744 -2.83 -25.16 -3.64
C ARG A 744 -3.09 -26.36 -2.73
N GLU A 745 -2.28 -26.53 -1.70
CA GLU A 745 -2.46 -27.61 -0.72
C GLU A 745 -3.73 -27.39 0.12
N GLU A 746 -4.02 -26.16 0.56
CA GLU A 746 -5.25 -25.89 1.30
C GLU A 746 -6.51 -26.05 0.45
N ALA A 747 -6.49 -25.69 -0.84
CA ALA A 747 -7.60 -25.97 -1.75
C ALA A 747 -7.82 -27.48 -1.93
N ARG A 748 -6.75 -28.28 -2.10
CA ARG A 748 -6.84 -29.75 -2.15
C ARG A 748 -7.44 -30.32 -0.87
N ARG A 749 -7.01 -29.82 0.28
CA ARG A 749 -7.47 -30.27 1.58
C ARG A 749 -8.95 -29.97 1.80
N LEU A 750 -9.37 -28.74 1.50
CA LEU A 750 -10.77 -28.34 1.57
C LEU A 750 -11.63 -29.16 0.60
N ALA A 751 -11.18 -29.32 -0.65
CA ALA A 751 -11.87 -30.13 -1.65
C ALA A 751 -12.02 -31.59 -1.21
N SER A 752 -10.96 -32.20 -0.67
CA SER A 752 -11.04 -33.57 -0.13
C SER A 752 -12.06 -33.70 1.00
N GLN A 753 -12.19 -32.69 1.86
CA GLN A 753 -13.15 -32.70 2.96
C GLN A 753 -14.59 -32.48 2.51
N LEU A 754 -14.81 -31.69 1.46
CA LEU A 754 -16.13 -31.51 0.85
C LEU A 754 -16.54 -32.74 0.02
N LEU A 755 -15.61 -33.34 -0.74
CA LEU A 755 -15.86 -34.57 -1.54
C LEU A 755 -16.17 -35.80 -0.68
N LYS A 756 -15.54 -35.93 0.50
CA LYS A 756 -15.86 -37.01 1.44
C LYS A 756 -17.30 -36.93 1.97
N GLN A 757 -17.96 -35.77 1.83
CA GLN A 757 -19.34 -35.58 2.27
C GLN A 757 -20.33 -35.93 1.16
N GLU A 758 -20.00 -35.72 -0.11
CA GLU A 758 -20.84 -36.20 -1.24
C GLU A 758 -20.84 -37.73 -1.40
N ALA A 759 -20.01 -38.45 -0.64
CA ALA A 759 -19.75 -39.88 -0.83
C ALA A 759 -20.28 -40.78 0.29
N GLY A 760 -20.91 -40.24 1.32
CA GLY A 760 -21.42 -41.02 2.46
C GLY A 760 -22.60 -40.34 3.12
#